data_AF-L0PEM0-F1
#
_entry.id   AF-L0PEM0-F1
#
_cell.length_a   1.000
_cell.length_b   1.000
_cell.length_c   1.000
_cell.angle_alpha   90.00
_cell.angle_beta   90.00
_cell.angle_gamma   90.00
#
_symmetry.space_group_name_H-M   'P 1'
#
loop_
_entity.id
_entity.type
_entity.pdbx_description
1 polymer ?
#
loop_
_entity_poly.entity_id
_entity_poly.type
_entity_poly.pdbx_seq_one_letter_code
_entity_poly.pdbx_strand_id
1 'polypeptide(L)'
;MNEFRTIYTAAYPEEDTYIYNLAFEDNLLVSSGSDGALRLWDSETLKMSSTALQAHKEISDVKISEKHIIMSCGNDGVVKLWDSRTLGACGEFKTGKKIALLSVSENADKTKISSGSVLSGQEAYIFLWDKRKLSLLFSYTESQNDDVTDVRFHPEKQHLLCSGSCDGLINIFDTRISDEDEAVIQVLNHQSSIHRADFIGSNTIFGLSHMETFSLYDIQDIEKDIDNENASTAYNFISLGDIRYKLNCNYVIDVIPHNTDDAAYLCCGTHNEKTSLWLVHSDGTIDQQAHIRLDNHNDALTRCLVFDEQRQVIYTGGEDGQIRGHRAIDNENKTPPTKKVSLFVVRCNTKDQEKNEKNKKTQVNYAEDLKQAFIPDVMFDFFDKKNITADDLYNESLKILNDMSSKTFTTYSIPQQKFSWFFNTLKHTISKFILIRVTSQQEDIEIGKYGKGSQIIRVSSMLKKAAELGNNDALYLLGDMHFYGNFSHPLNMYKAFLFYKELAERTGNATAQLNLGLFYAVGIVDEVPRDQAKALLYFVFSASQGNIRAEMILGYRYYLGIGAPQSCQTAAEYYKKVADKLMDYYDSGPPGGITLPRIPRKFADDKGGIYGEGASVVSSGAEYRKKKKLVGKIIRIEKKEMDNYIDYYSYIAEKGDVEAQLLLGKLFYLGTSRSQDYIGKKNGDPYDEKYGIGAAEAARYLGLMYFRGEGVVQNFRIAKIWFQRGINIGDAVCQNSMGMIYLKGYGDTNIDTKKATELFKAASDQGLSSAKVNLAKIYLAQKDYTKAYLLFELAWDKNPVEAAYYLATMSYNELSKESSCQRTVTYYKYVSERIGTVYSTLEEAEKAYENNNIHMTLIGSLIAAEQAKSYVSRYKKDYFPMSDQLSLIYYTRAAKQNNVDAMVRMGDYYLEGIGTKADPSKAIKCFMSAADTGISALAIWNLGWMYENGIGIQQDFLLAKRHYVNALLTSSEAWLPVTLSLIKLRIRSVYKSIVNGSTITTSNKLGQKENTSIITKSKNFIRKIQDSLRIDDIDESENVLELDYDDQEYYQSKDDFFETIVILLLCLFIAFMVIYMITFYTANITKIYYRQARLHAGLRRNTNTQYLHNE
;
A
#
# COMPACT_ATOMS: atom_id res chain seq x y z
N MET A 1 -35.78 17.67 15.55
CA MET A 1 -34.78 18.42 14.77
C MET A 1 -34.99 19.88 15.05
N ASN A 2 -33.97 20.57 15.56
CA ASN A 2 -34.03 22.00 15.79
C ASN A 2 -33.36 22.66 14.58
N GLU A 3 -34.16 23.26 13.69
CA GLU A 3 -33.61 24.08 12.61
C GLU A 3 -33.09 25.40 13.20
N PHE A 4 -31.81 25.66 13.00
CA PHE A 4 -31.24 26.98 13.20
C PHE A 4 -31.33 27.73 11.87
N ARG A 5 -31.52 29.06 11.95
CA ARG A 5 -31.43 29.94 10.79
C ARG A 5 -30.46 31.07 11.06
N THR A 6 -29.85 31.57 10.00
CA THR A 6 -29.06 32.81 10.05
C THR A 6 -29.97 33.97 10.46
N ILE A 7 -29.62 34.65 11.56
CA ILE A 7 -30.29 35.85 12.07
C ILE A 7 -29.47 37.12 11.90
N TYR A 8 -28.14 36.98 11.76
CA TYR A 8 -27.22 38.08 11.50
C TYR A 8 -26.21 37.67 10.42
N THR A 9 -25.87 38.60 9.54
CA THR A 9 -24.78 38.44 8.56
C THR A 9 -23.98 39.73 8.52
N ALA A 10 -22.66 39.62 8.64
CA ALA A 10 -21.75 40.71 8.35
C ALA A 10 -20.64 40.21 7.42
N ALA A 11 -20.05 41.12 6.64
CA ALA A 11 -18.96 40.84 5.71
C ALA A 11 -17.74 41.69 6.07
N TYR A 12 -16.55 41.21 5.71
CA TYR A 12 -15.38 42.08 5.62
C TYR A 12 -15.60 43.19 4.57
N PRO A 13 -15.04 44.39 4.78
CA PRO A 13 -15.20 45.53 3.86
C PRO A 13 -14.36 45.42 2.59
N GLU A 14 -13.44 44.45 2.53
CA GLU A 14 -12.55 44.19 1.41
C GLU A 14 -13.00 42.90 0.71
N GLU A 15 -13.23 42.97 -0.60
CA GLU A 15 -13.56 41.81 -1.42
C GLU A 15 -12.39 40.81 -1.44
N ASP A 16 -12.68 39.51 -1.59
CA ASP A 16 -11.72 38.40 -1.62
C ASP A 16 -10.85 38.18 -0.35
N THR A 17 -11.31 38.62 0.83
CA THR A 17 -10.63 38.33 2.12
C THR A 17 -11.30 37.18 2.89
N TYR A 18 -10.55 36.11 3.18
CA TYR A 18 -11.07 34.90 3.85
C TYR A 18 -11.01 35.02 5.36
N ILE A 19 -11.96 34.41 6.08
CA ILE A 19 -11.91 34.27 7.53
C ILE A 19 -11.24 32.93 7.88
N TYR A 20 -10.12 32.98 8.59
CA TYR A 20 -9.48 31.75 9.09
C TYR A 20 -10.11 31.31 10.42
N ASN A 21 -10.01 32.15 11.46
CA ASN A 21 -10.46 31.80 12.81
C ASN A 21 -11.47 32.80 13.38
N LEU A 22 -12.28 32.30 14.30
CA LEU A 22 -13.18 33.07 15.16
C LEU A 22 -12.87 32.75 16.62
N ALA A 23 -12.97 33.75 17.49
CA ALA A 23 -12.88 33.57 18.94
C ALA A 23 -13.92 34.45 19.65
N PHE A 24 -14.50 33.96 20.75
CA PHE A 24 -15.61 34.61 21.45
C PHE A 24 -15.45 34.53 22.97
N GLU A 25 -15.65 35.65 23.67
CA GLU A 25 -15.76 35.71 25.14
C GLU A 25 -16.74 36.84 25.53
N ASP A 26 -17.79 36.49 26.28
CA ASP A 26 -18.90 37.37 26.71
C ASP A 26 -19.57 38.19 25.58
N ASN A 27 -19.08 39.41 25.33
CA ASN A 27 -19.65 40.32 24.32
C ASN A 27 -18.73 40.57 23.12
N LEU A 28 -17.49 40.07 23.18
CA LEU A 28 -16.46 40.31 22.17
C LEU A 28 -16.35 39.11 21.24
N LEU A 29 -16.58 39.33 19.95
CA LEU A 29 -16.29 38.38 18.87
C LEU A 29 -15.09 38.91 18.08
N VAL A 30 -14.08 38.07 17.86
CA VAL A 30 -12.85 38.40 17.14
C VAL A 30 -12.74 37.49 15.93
N SER A 31 -12.30 38.05 14.80
CA SER A 31 -11.98 37.26 13.59
C SER A 31 -10.58 37.59 13.05
N SER A 32 -9.89 36.57 12.51
CA SER A 32 -8.69 36.75 11.70
C SER A 32 -9.02 36.72 10.20
N GLY A 33 -8.34 37.56 9.42
CA GLY A 33 -8.42 37.55 7.96
C GLY A 33 -7.15 37.02 7.28
N SER A 34 -7.28 36.58 6.04
CA SER A 34 -6.15 36.20 5.16
C SER A 34 -5.21 37.37 4.82
N ASP A 35 -5.65 38.60 5.05
CA ASP A 35 -4.85 39.84 5.00
C ASP A 35 -3.91 40.03 6.20
N GLY A 36 -3.92 39.08 7.16
CA GLY A 36 -3.14 39.17 8.39
C GLY A 36 -3.71 40.14 9.42
N ALA A 37 -4.97 40.58 9.25
CA ALA A 37 -5.59 41.54 10.16
C ALA A 37 -6.60 40.93 11.14
N LEU A 38 -6.57 41.43 12.38
CA LEU A 38 -7.58 41.17 13.40
C LEU A 38 -8.70 42.21 13.30
N ARG A 39 -9.96 41.76 13.46
CA ARG A 39 -11.16 42.60 13.45
C ARG A 39 -12.03 42.29 14.66
N LEU A 40 -12.56 43.34 15.31
CA LEU A 40 -13.42 43.21 16.49
C LEU A 40 -14.88 43.49 16.15
N TRP A 41 -15.74 42.60 16.61
CA TRP A 41 -17.18 42.63 16.37
C TRP A 41 -17.93 42.69 17.70
N ASP A 42 -18.93 43.55 17.76
CA ASP A 42 -19.94 43.46 18.82
C ASP A 42 -20.81 42.24 18.55
N SER A 43 -20.77 41.24 19.42
CA SER A 43 -21.58 40.02 19.27
C SER A 43 -23.09 40.24 19.36
N GLU A 44 -23.53 41.38 19.90
CA GLU A 44 -24.96 41.66 20.09
C GLU A 44 -25.64 42.23 18.83
N THR A 45 -24.89 43.00 18.02
CA THR A 45 -25.36 43.60 16.76
C THR A 45 -24.67 43.05 15.51
N LEU A 46 -23.62 42.24 15.66
CA LEU A 46 -22.67 41.83 14.61
C LEU A 46 -22.07 42.99 13.81
N LYS A 47 -22.06 44.19 14.42
CA LYS A 47 -21.44 45.39 13.85
C LYS A 47 -19.94 45.40 14.17
N MET A 48 -19.12 45.69 13.16
CA MET A 48 -17.69 45.90 13.35
C MET A 48 -17.47 47.11 14.26
N SER A 49 -16.79 46.89 15.38
CA SER A 49 -16.51 47.90 16.41
C SER A 49 -15.23 48.68 16.09
N SER A 50 -14.23 47.99 15.52
CA SER A 50 -12.96 48.58 15.09
C SER A 50 -12.40 47.88 13.86
N THR A 51 -11.66 48.65 13.05
CA THR A 51 -11.19 48.24 11.72
C THR A 51 -9.82 47.56 11.77
N ALA A 52 -9.59 46.65 10.83
CA ALA A 52 -8.38 45.87 10.56
C ALA A 52 -7.07 46.41 11.17
N LEU A 53 -6.54 45.68 12.16
CA LEU A 53 -5.17 45.86 12.62
C LEU A 53 -4.29 44.74 12.04
N GLN A 54 -3.28 45.10 11.24
CA GLN A 54 -2.32 44.16 10.65
C GLN A 54 -1.43 43.55 11.74
N ALA A 55 -1.91 42.47 12.34
CA ALA A 55 -1.34 41.87 13.55
C ALA A 55 -0.09 41.06 13.23
N HIS A 56 -0.14 40.28 12.16
CA HIS A 56 0.93 39.43 11.65
C HIS A 56 0.97 39.55 10.11
N LYS A 57 1.94 38.92 9.45
CA LYS A 57 1.89 38.77 7.99
C LYS A 57 0.72 37.89 7.54
N GLU A 58 0.44 36.88 8.35
CA GLU A 58 -0.60 35.88 8.19
C GLU A 58 -0.84 35.32 9.61
N ILE A 59 -2.10 35.14 9.99
CA ILE A 59 -2.51 34.74 11.34
C ILE A 59 -2.93 33.27 11.31
N SER A 60 -2.32 32.45 12.17
CA SER A 60 -2.56 31.01 12.23
C SER A 60 -3.57 30.61 13.30
N ASP A 61 -3.49 31.17 14.51
CA ASP A 61 -4.46 30.95 15.61
C ASP A 61 -4.76 32.26 16.38
N VAL A 62 -5.97 32.35 16.92
CA VAL A 62 -6.47 33.49 17.72
C VAL A 62 -7.30 32.98 18.88
N LYS A 63 -6.98 33.42 20.10
CA LYS A 63 -7.78 33.13 21.30
C LYS A 63 -7.99 34.39 22.13
N ILE A 64 -9.11 34.46 22.85
CA ILE A 64 -9.34 35.51 23.85
C ILE A 64 -8.91 34.95 25.20
N SER A 65 -8.11 35.73 25.92
CA SER A 65 -7.51 35.35 27.20
C SER A 65 -8.32 35.88 28.37
N GLU A 66 -8.71 37.16 28.30
CA GLU A 66 -9.59 37.83 29.27
C GLU A 66 -10.46 38.81 28.49
N LYS A 67 -11.52 39.34 29.13
CA LYS A 67 -12.50 40.30 28.58
C LYS A 67 -11.98 41.39 27.64
N HIS A 68 -10.70 41.75 27.73
CA HIS A 68 -10.06 42.69 26.83
C HIS A 68 -8.66 42.28 26.35
N ILE A 69 -8.19 41.06 26.57
CA ILE A 69 -6.87 40.61 26.09
C ILE A 69 -7.06 39.52 25.04
N ILE A 70 -6.62 39.80 23.82
CA ILE A 70 -6.65 38.88 22.68
C ILE A 70 -5.23 38.39 22.43
N MET A 71 -5.06 37.09 22.21
CA MET A 71 -3.79 36.48 21.81
C MET A 71 -3.87 36.08 20.33
N SER A 72 -2.83 36.37 19.57
CA SER A 72 -2.67 35.86 18.20
C SER A 72 -1.25 35.35 17.97
N CYS A 73 -1.12 34.32 17.15
CA CYS A 73 0.16 33.87 16.60
C CYS A 73 0.12 33.87 15.06
N GLY A 74 1.28 33.72 14.43
CA GLY A 74 1.36 33.76 12.97
C GLY A 74 2.74 33.42 12.41
N ASN A 75 2.82 33.55 11.08
CA ASN A 75 4.00 33.18 10.28
C ASN A 75 5.22 34.11 10.48
N ASP A 76 5.14 35.10 11.37
CA ASP A 76 6.27 35.95 11.79
C ASP A 76 7.03 35.39 13.02
N GLY A 77 6.53 34.32 13.64
CA GLY A 77 7.19 33.65 14.77
C GLY A 77 7.05 34.38 16.11
N VAL A 78 5.97 35.15 16.26
CA VAL A 78 5.67 35.95 17.44
C VAL A 78 4.27 35.59 17.94
N VAL A 79 4.09 35.47 19.25
CA VAL A 79 2.76 35.51 19.88
C VAL A 79 2.55 36.94 20.39
N LYS A 80 1.47 37.59 19.98
CA LYS A 80 1.15 38.97 20.38
C LYS A 80 -0.09 39.00 21.26
N LEU A 81 -0.03 39.82 22.31
CA LEU A 81 -1.16 40.15 23.16
C LEU A 81 -1.68 41.55 22.77
N TRP A 82 -2.98 41.68 22.58
CA TRP A 82 -3.65 42.92 22.19
C TRP A 82 -4.70 43.32 23.23
N ASP A 83 -4.73 44.59 23.60
CA ASP A 83 -5.83 45.15 24.41
C ASP A 83 -6.99 45.59 23.48
N SER A 84 -8.16 44.97 23.63
CA SER A 84 -9.34 45.24 22.79
C SER A 84 -9.92 46.66 22.95
N ARG A 85 -9.52 47.38 24.01
CA ARG A 85 -9.96 48.77 24.28
C ARG A 85 -9.10 49.80 23.57
N THR A 86 -7.80 49.57 23.53
CA THR A 86 -6.80 50.51 22.98
C THR A 86 -6.31 50.10 21.60
N LEU A 87 -6.56 48.86 21.18
CA LEU A 87 -6.07 48.24 19.94
C LEU A 87 -4.54 48.25 19.82
N GLY A 88 -3.83 48.41 20.95
CA GLY A 88 -2.38 48.32 21.01
C GLY A 88 -1.91 46.92 21.39
N ALA A 89 -0.73 46.53 20.88
CA ALA A 89 -0.02 45.37 21.41
C ALA A 89 0.42 45.67 22.85
N CYS A 90 -0.10 44.92 23.82
CA CYS A 90 0.23 45.04 25.23
C CYS A 90 1.39 44.12 25.67
N GLY A 91 1.78 43.16 24.82
CA GLY A 91 2.96 42.32 24.99
C GLY A 91 3.29 41.49 23.75
N GLU A 92 4.55 41.12 23.56
CA GLU A 92 5.01 40.24 22.47
C GLU A 92 5.95 39.16 23.02
N PHE A 93 5.67 37.89 22.70
CA PHE A 93 6.57 36.77 22.96
C PHE A 93 7.30 36.40 21.67
N LYS A 94 8.63 36.44 21.70
CA LYS A 94 9.48 36.15 20.54
C LYS A 94 10.23 34.85 20.80
N THR A 95 10.20 33.94 19.82
CA THR A 95 10.93 32.66 19.84
C THR A 95 12.44 32.82 19.65
N GLY A 96 12.89 33.97 19.14
CA GLY A 96 14.30 34.27 18.82
C GLY A 96 14.75 33.73 17.45
N LYS A 97 13.99 32.82 16.83
CA LYS A 97 14.19 32.30 15.47
C LYS A 97 13.02 32.73 14.57
N LYS A 98 13.20 32.81 13.25
CA LYS A 98 12.11 33.12 12.31
C LYS A 98 11.34 31.86 11.92
N ILE A 99 10.66 31.25 12.88
CA ILE A 99 9.90 30.00 12.71
C ILE A 99 8.41 30.34 12.83
N ALA A 100 7.60 29.87 11.89
CA ALA A 100 6.15 30.05 11.94
C ALA A 100 5.53 29.28 13.11
N LEU A 101 4.54 29.89 13.78
CA LEU A 101 3.77 29.28 14.85
C LEU A 101 2.39 28.91 14.32
N LEU A 102 1.89 27.70 14.62
CA LEU A 102 0.64 27.18 14.05
C LEU A 102 -0.56 27.31 14.99
N SER A 103 -0.34 27.14 16.29
CA SER A 103 -1.38 27.18 17.32
C SER A 103 -0.92 27.93 18.55
N VAL A 104 -1.83 28.46 19.37
CA VAL A 104 -1.50 29.10 20.65
C VAL A 104 -2.50 28.68 21.72
N SER A 105 -2.08 28.39 22.95
CA SER A 105 -3.01 28.11 24.05
C SER A 105 -2.59 28.78 25.35
N GLU A 106 -3.59 29.11 26.17
CA GLU A 106 -3.38 29.57 27.54
C GLU A 106 -3.82 28.50 28.54
N ASN A 107 -3.17 28.47 29.69
CA ASN A 107 -3.56 27.65 30.84
C ASN A 107 -4.78 28.25 31.56
N ALA A 108 -5.63 27.44 32.20
CA ALA A 108 -6.83 27.90 32.91
C ALA A 108 -6.53 28.96 34.00
N ASP A 109 -5.35 28.91 34.61
CA ASP A 109 -4.87 29.88 35.60
C ASP A 109 -4.39 31.23 35.00
N LYS A 110 -4.40 31.35 33.67
CA LYS A 110 -4.00 32.53 32.88
C LYS A 110 -2.58 33.03 33.18
N THR A 111 -1.67 32.09 33.48
CA THR A 111 -0.26 32.34 33.83
C THR A 111 0.74 31.89 32.77
N LYS A 112 0.47 30.76 32.11
CA LYS A 112 1.32 30.18 31.07
C LYS A 112 0.65 30.24 29.72
N ILE A 113 1.45 30.52 28.69
CA ILE A 113 1.06 30.45 27.27
C ILE A 113 1.95 29.41 26.60
N SER A 114 1.38 28.60 25.71
CA SER A 114 2.11 27.64 24.87
C SER A 114 1.81 27.84 23.39
N SER A 115 2.71 27.40 22.52
CA SER A 115 2.52 27.45 21.06
C SER A 115 3.36 26.39 20.36
N GLY A 116 2.76 25.73 19.35
CA GLY A 116 3.45 24.79 18.46
C GLY A 116 4.01 25.49 17.22
N SER A 117 5.15 25.00 16.72
CA SER A 117 5.83 25.55 15.54
C SER A 117 5.78 24.60 14.32
N VAL A 118 5.98 25.20 13.15
CA VAL A 118 6.41 24.48 11.94
C VAL A 118 7.82 23.90 12.17
N LEU A 119 8.10 22.74 11.56
CA LEU A 119 9.40 22.09 11.52
C LEU A 119 10.44 23.01 10.86
N SER A 120 11.54 23.29 11.56
CA SER A 120 12.58 24.20 11.09
C SER A 120 13.94 23.53 11.08
N GLY A 121 14.27 22.89 9.96
CA GLY A 121 15.50 22.10 9.81
C GLY A 121 15.25 20.65 10.18
N GLN A 122 15.60 20.27 11.41
CA GLN A 122 15.33 18.95 12.00
C GLN A 122 14.62 19.03 13.36
N GLU A 123 14.25 20.24 13.81
CA GLU A 123 13.66 20.49 15.13
C GLU A 123 12.26 21.12 14.95
N ALA A 124 11.28 20.60 15.69
CA ALA A 124 9.94 21.16 15.83
C ALA A 124 9.75 21.59 17.30
N TYR A 125 9.13 22.74 17.55
CA TYR A 125 9.17 23.38 18.86
C TYR A 125 7.79 23.46 19.51
N ILE A 126 7.71 23.08 20.79
CA ILE A 126 6.63 23.48 21.70
C ILE A 126 7.21 24.52 22.66
N PHE A 127 6.87 25.79 22.44
CA PHE A 127 7.32 26.88 23.30
C PHE A 127 6.39 27.04 24.51
N LEU A 128 6.95 27.36 25.68
CA LEU A 128 6.20 27.69 26.90
C LEU A 128 6.69 29.03 27.48
N TRP A 129 5.79 30.00 27.66
CA TRP A 129 6.09 31.33 28.19
C TRP A 129 5.34 31.65 29.50
N ASP A 130 5.94 32.49 30.33
CA ASP A 130 5.29 33.12 31.49
C ASP A 130 4.64 34.44 31.05
N LYS A 131 3.30 34.48 31.07
CA LYS A 131 2.51 35.65 30.66
C LYS A 131 2.82 36.89 31.50
N ARG A 132 3.12 36.73 32.78
CA ARG A 132 3.35 37.84 33.72
C ARG A 132 4.73 38.47 33.54
N LYS A 133 5.70 37.70 33.05
CA LYS A 133 7.09 38.16 32.81
C LYS A 133 7.39 38.52 31.35
N LEU A 134 6.51 38.14 30.42
CA LEU A 134 6.75 38.24 28.97
C LEU A 134 8.04 37.54 28.52
N SER A 135 8.38 36.42 29.18
CA SER A 135 9.63 35.68 28.98
C SER A 135 9.39 34.20 28.68
N LEU A 136 10.24 33.61 27.84
CA LEU A 136 10.27 32.16 27.62
C LEU A 136 10.65 31.46 28.94
N LEU A 137 9.95 30.38 29.28
CA LEU A 137 10.31 29.48 30.39
C LEU A 137 11.28 28.42 29.89
N PHE A 138 10.86 27.66 28.88
CA PHE A 138 11.63 26.64 28.16
C PHE A 138 10.88 26.27 26.87
N SER A 139 11.49 25.39 26.06
CA SER A 139 10.89 24.83 24.85
C SER A 139 11.26 23.36 24.73
N TYR A 140 10.29 22.53 24.36
CA TYR A 140 10.50 21.13 23.97
C TYR A 140 10.85 21.09 22.47
N THR A 141 11.80 20.24 22.08
CA THR A 141 12.45 20.21 20.75
C THR A 141 12.64 18.82 20.14
N GLU A 142 12.62 17.74 20.93
CA GLU A 142 12.98 16.38 20.49
C GLU A 142 11.80 15.39 20.49
N SER A 143 10.67 15.74 21.14
CA SER A 143 9.49 14.89 21.34
C SER A 143 8.59 14.73 20.12
N GLN A 144 8.70 15.61 19.11
CA GLN A 144 7.93 15.56 17.86
C GLN A 144 8.86 15.83 16.67
N ASN A 145 8.67 15.06 15.60
CA ASN A 145 9.60 15.02 14.45
C ASN A 145 9.09 15.79 13.22
N ASP A 146 7.95 16.46 13.34
CA ASP A 146 7.24 17.14 12.26
C ASP A 146 6.43 18.33 12.84
N ASP A 147 5.74 19.08 11.98
CA ASP A 147 4.94 20.26 12.34
C ASP A 147 4.03 20.03 13.56
N VAL A 148 4.17 20.86 14.60
CA VAL A 148 3.29 20.86 15.78
C VAL A 148 2.03 21.67 15.47
N THR A 149 1.01 20.99 14.95
CA THR A 149 -0.20 21.61 14.41
C THR A 149 -1.08 22.23 15.48
N ASP A 150 -1.25 21.57 16.62
CA ASP A 150 -2.17 21.99 17.69
C ASP A 150 -1.56 21.76 19.08
N VAL A 151 -1.83 22.67 20.00
CA VAL A 151 -1.32 22.67 21.37
C VAL A 151 -2.43 23.17 22.29
N ARG A 152 -2.75 22.39 23.33
CA ARG A 152 -3.92 22.63 24.20
C ARG A 152 -3.62 22.31 25.66
N PHE A 153 -3.95 23.22 26.58
CA PHE A 153 -3.92 22.93 28.01
C PHE A 153 -5.18 22.16 28.42
N HIS A 154 -5.04 21.25 29.38
CA HIS A 154 -6.19 20.56 29.96
C HIS A 154 -7.10 21.55 30.71
N PRO A 155 -8.44 21.49 30.56
CA PRO A 155 -9.37 22.46 31.17
C PRO A 155 -9.28 22.52 32.71
N GLU A 156 -9.24 21.37 33.38
CA GLU A 156 -9.10 21.29 34.84
C GLU A 156 -7.63 21.16 35.33
N LYS A 157 -6.87 20.21 34.77
CA LYS A 157 -5.53 19.82 35.22
C LYS A 157 -4.45 20.75 34.64
N GLN A 158 -4.37 21.96 35.16
CA GLN A 158 -3.50 23.09 34.71
C GLN A 158 -2.03 22.80 34.36
N HIS A 159 -1.44 21.71 34.84
CA HIS A 159 -0.07 21.35 34.52
C HIS A 159 0.04 20.56 33.21
N LEU A 160 -1.04 19.92 32.76
CA LEU A 160 -1.07 19.06 31.58
C LEU A 160 -1.26 19.85 30.28
N LEU A 161 -0.43 19.50 29.30
CA LEU A 161 -0.47 20.05 27.95
C LEU A 161 -0.55 18.90 26.93
N CYS A 162 -1.55 18.93 26.06
CA CYS A 162 -1.66 18.09 24.87
C CYS A 162 -1.02 18.83 23.68
N SER A 163 -0.38 18.07 22.79
CA SER A 163 0.09 18.55 21.48
C SER A 163 -0.20 17.50 20.41
N GLY A 164 -0.53 17.94 19.19
CA GLY A 164 -0.67 17.08 18.02
C GLY A 164 0.36 17.45 16.95
N SER A 165 0.91 16.44 16.27
CA SER A 165 1.94 16.60 15.24
C SER A 165 1.58 15.94 13.91
N CYS A 166 2.16 16.44 12.82
CA CYS A 166 2.07 15.83 11.48
C CYS A 166 2.68 14.42 11.40
N ASP A 167 3.54 14.03 12.33
CA ASP A 167 4.05 12.64 12.47
C ASP A 167 2.96 11.64 12.91
N GLY A 168 1.80 12.14 13.36
CA GLY A 168 0.67 11.33 13.84
C GLY A 168 0.75 10.92 15.31
N LEU A 169 1.57 11.60 16.12
CA LEU A 169 1.66 11.44 17.56
C LEU A 169 0.93 12.58 18.29
N ILE A 170 0.15 12.22 19.32
CA ILE A 170 -0.37 13.15 20.31
C ILE A 170 0.42 12.93 21.61
N ASN A 171 1.15 13.95 22.07
CA ASN A 171 1.97 13.88 23.28
C ASN A 171 1.31 14.66 24.42
N ILE A 172 1.27 14.05 25.61
CA ILE A 172 0.81 14.68 26.86
C ILE A 172 2.02 15.01 27.74
N PHE A 173 2.19 16.29 28.09
CA PHE A 173 3.31 16.78 28.90
C PHE A 173 2.89 17.28 30.29
N ASP A 174 3.73 17.09 31.30
CA ASP A 174 3.71 17.87 32.55
C ASP A 174 4.56 19.14 32.43
N THR A 175 3.91 20.29 32.25
CA THR A 175 4.58 21.60 32.14
C THR A 175 5.23 22.11 33.43
N ARG A 176 5.22 21.34 34.53
CA ARG A 176 6.04 21.61 35.72
C ARG A 176 7.49 21.17 35.54
N ILE A 177 7.72 20.19 34.66
CA ILE A 177 9.03 19.62 34.36
C ILE A 177 9.60 20.36 33.14
N SER A 178 10.86 20.76 33.22
CA SER A 178 11.57 21.47 32.13
C SER A 178 12.41 20.55 31.25
N ASP A 179 12.73 19.35 31.75
CA ASP A 179 13.42 18.31 30.98
C ASP A 179 12.38 17.55 30.14
N GLU A 180 12.66 17.36 28.85
CA GLU A 180 11.66 16.89 27.88
C GLU A 180 11.36 15.40 28.05
N ASP A 181 12.39 14.59 28.28
CA ASP A 181 12.30 13.14 28.50
C ASP A 181 11.48 12.79 29.75
N GLU A 182 11.54 13.62 30.79
CA GLU A 182 10.75 13.47 32.01
C GLU A 182 9.38 14.15 31.93
N ALA A 183 9.19 15.13 31.04
CA ALA A 183 7.93 15.84 30.89
C ALA A 183 6.87 15.03 30.14
N VAL A 184 7.24 14.18 29.18
CA VAL A 184 6.29 13.36 28.41
C VAL A 184 5.69 12.24 29.29
N ILE A 185 4.41 12.38 29.65
CA ILE A 185 3.68 11.40 30.46
C ILE A 185 3.19 10.23 29.59
N GLN A 186 2.62 10.54 28.42
CA GLN A 186 1.92 9.58 27.59
C GLN A 186 2.00 10.01 26.11
N VAL A 187 2.39 9.07 25.26
CA VAL A 187 2.44 9.22 23.80
C VAL A 187 1.31 8.38 23.19
N LEU A 188 0.43 9.02 22.42
CA LEU A 188 -0.71 8.41 21.77
C LEU A 188 -0.48 8.39 20.26
N ASN A 189 -0.56 7.21 19.63
CA ASN A 189 -0.35 7.07 18.19
C ASN A 189 -1.69 7.12 17.43
N HIS A 190 -1.85 8.12 16.56
CA HIS A 190 -3.03 8.34 15.71
C HIS A 190 -2.90 7.74 14.30
N GLN A 191 -1.73 7.16 13.96
CA GLN A 191 -1.42 6.51 12.68
C GLN A 191 -1.59 7.38 11.42
N SER A 192 -1.84 8.68 11.60
CA SER A 192 -2.09 9.65 10.54
C SER A 192 -1.85 11.08 11.06
N SER A 193 -1.35 11.96 10.19
CA SER A 193 -1.00 13.35 10.49
C SER A 193 -2.15 14.10 11.16
N ILE A 194 -1.91 14.65 12.35
CA ILE A 194 -2.93 15.30 13.18
C ILE A 194 -3.17 16.73 12.72
N HIS A 195 -4.44 17.07 12.51
CA HIS A 195 -4.90 18.43 12.24
C HIS A 195 -5.30 19.15 13.54
N ARG A 196 -5.95 18.43 14.47
CA ARG A 196 -6.49 18.99 15.71
C ARG A 196 -6.49 17.92 16.82
N ALA A 197 -6.07 18.28 18.02
CA ALA A 197 -6.12 17.42 19.20
C ALA A 197 -6.48 18.23 20.44
N ASP A 198 -7.50 17.80 21.19
CA ASP A 198 -7.99 18.52 22.37
C ASP A 198 -8.60 17.55 23.40
N PHE A 199 -8.84 18.05 24.60
CA PHE A 199 -9.44 17.29 25.70
C PHE A 199 -10.96 17.24 25.58
N ILE A 200 -11.55 16.09 25.93
CA ILE A 200 -13.00 15.92 26.15
C ILE A 200 -13.18 15.55 27.63
N GLY A 201 -13.77 16.47 28.39
CA GLY A 201 -13.93 16.29 29.83
C GLY A 201 -12.59 16.21 30.56
N SER A 202 -12.50 15.28 31.52
CA SER A 202 -11.38 15.18 32.47
C SER A 202 -10.38 14.05 32.17
N ASN A 203 -10.78 13.03 31.42
CA ASN A 203 -9.98 11.81 31.21
C ASN A 203 -9.96 11.29 29.75
N THR A 204 -10.51 12.01 28.77
CA THR A 204 -10.49 11.61 27.34
C THR A 204 -9.85 12.68 26.47
N ILE A 205 -9.14 12.27 25.41
CA ILE A 205 -8.56 13.13 24.36
C ILE A 205 -9.10 12.67 23.02
N PHE A 206 -9.35 13.59 22.09
CA PHE A 206 -9.55 13.25 20.68
C PHE A 206 -8.34 13.59 19.82
N GLY A 207 -8.13 12.79 18.78
CA GLY A 207 -7.31 13.15 17.62
C GLY A 207 -8.19 13.22 16.38
N LEU A 208 -8.08 14.30 15.62
CA LEU A 208 -8.61 14.46 14.26
C LEU A 208 -7.44 14.62 13.28
N SER A 209 -7.36 13.77 12.26
CA SER A 209 -6.32 13.86 11.23
C SER A 209 -6.70 14.76 10.04
N HIS A 210 -5.69 15.11 9.25
CA HIS A 210 -5.85 15.71 7.91
C HIS A 210 -6.55 14.79 6.90
N MET A 211 -6.79 13.52 7.23
CA MET A 211 -7.62 12.58 6.46
C MET A 211 -9.01 12.39 7.08
N GLU A 212 -9.41 13.29 7.98
CA GLU A 212 -10.69 13.31 8.68
C GLU A 212 -10.97 12.01 9.45
N THR A 213 -9.91 11.30 9.83
CA THR A 213 -10.00 10.17 10.77
C THR A 213 -10.08 10.70 12.18
N PHE A 214 -11.02 10.16 12.95
CA PHE A 214 -11.24 10.59 14.33
C PHE A 214 -11.10 9.40 15.28
N SER A 215 -10.38 9.60 16.38
CA SER A 215 -10.17 8.59 17.43
C SER A 215 -10.17 9.23 18.81
N LEU A 216 -10.74 8.53 19.78
CA LEU A 216 -10.76 8.91 21.19
C LEU A 216 -9.76 8.05 21.98
N TYR A 217 -9.09 8.64 22.96
CA TYR A 217 -8.06 8.03 23.78
C TYR A 217 -8.29 8.33 25.26
N ASP A 218 -8.14 7.34 26.12
CA ASP A 218 -8.18 7.55 27.58
C ASP A 218 -6.82 8.03 28.10
N ILE A 219 -6.85 9.04 28.97
CA ILE A 219 -5.72 9.52 29.77
C ILE A 219 -5.57 8.58 30.96
N GLN A 220 -4.34 8.17 31.26
CA GLN A 220 -4.07 7.36 32.46
C GLN A 220 -4.25 8.19 33.74
N ASP A 221 -4.73 7.56 34.82
CA ASP A 221 -4.88 8.21 36.12
C ASP A 221 -3.49 8.39 36.77
N ILE A 222 -2.84 9.50 36.46
CA ILE A 222 -1.48 9.89 36.92
C ILE A 222 -1.28 9.73 38.44
N GLU A 223 -2.35 9.83 39.25
CA GLU A 223 -2.31 9.71 40.71
C GLU A 223 -2.44 8.27 41.24
N LYS A 224 -2.77 7.26 40.43
CA LYS A 224 -3.05 5.88 40.89
C LYS A 224 -1.98 4.85 40.54
N ASP A 225 -1.19 5.07 39.49
CA ASP A 225 -0.29 4.04 38.96
C ASP A 225 1.16 4.09 39.48
N ILE A 226 1.46 4.95 40.46
CA ILE A 226 2.76 4.99 41.17
C ILE A 226 3.10 3.63 41.84
N ASP A 227 2.10 2.80 42.15
CA ASP A 227 2.26 1.50 42.81
C ASP A 227 2.28 0.26 41.87
N ASN A 228 2.13 0.42 40.54
CA ASN A 228 1.86 -0.69 39.60
C ASN A 228 2.88 -0.85 38.45
N GLU A 229 4.13 -1.23 38.74
CA GLU A 229 5.18 -1.55 37.74
C GLU A 229 4.87 -2.74 36.78
N ASN A 230 3.67 -3.33 36.81
CA ASN A 230 3.31 -4.53 36.03
C ASN A 230 2.06 -4.35 35.14
N ALA A 231 1.56 -3.12 34.93
CA ALA A 231 0.46 -2.87 34.00
C ALA A 231 0.95 -2.94 32.55
N SER A 232 0.72 -4.07 31.87
CA SER A 232 0.85 -4.14 30.41
C SER A 232 -0.29 -3.34 29.76
N THR A 233 -0.08 -2.04 29.59
CA THR A 233 -1.08 -1.07 29.13
C THR A 233 -1.37 -1.21 27.64
N ALA A 234 -2.24 -2.16 27.30
CA ALA A 234 -3.04 -2.06 26.09
C ALA A 234 -3.94 -0.82 26.23
N TYR A 235 -3.57 0.28 25.57
CA TYR A 235 -4.35 1.52 25.60
C TYR A 235 -5.79 1.27 25.14
N ASN A 236 -6.76 1.65 25.97
CA ASN A 236 -8.15 1.77 25.53
C ASN A 236 -8.23 3.02 24.64
N PHE A 237 -8.54 2.80 23.36
CA PHE A 237 -8.83 3.87 22.42
C PHE A 237 -9.96 3.43 21.49
N ILE A 238 -10.80 4.38 21.09
CA ILE A 238 -11.97 4.15 20.25
C ILE A 238 -11.73 4.86 18.93
N SER A 239 -11.30 4.10 17.91
CA SER A 239 -11.16 4.66 16.57
C SER A 239 -12.50 4.68 15.85
N LEU A 240 -12.97 5.88 15.51
CA LEU A 240 -14.12 6.07 14.64
C LEU A 240 -13.73 6.08 13.15
N GLY A 241 -12.43 6.15 12.81
CA GLY A 241 -11.95 6.15 11.44
C GLY A 241 -12.40 7.39 10.66
N ASP A 242 -12.39 7.33 9.32
CA ASP A 242 -12.85 8.44 8.47
C ASP A 242 -14.33 8.72 8.72
N ILE A 243 -14.59 9.91 9.28
CA ILE A 243 -15.89 10.32 9.76
C ILE A 243 -16.84 10.73 8.62
N ARG A 244 -16.31 11.12 7.47
CA ARG A 244 -17.09 11.62 6.32
C ARG A 244 -18.13 10.61 5.85
N TYR A 245 -17.74 9.34 5.75
CA TYR A 245 -18.64 8.25 5.37
C TYR A 245 -19.70 7.94 6.43
N LYS A 246 -19.42 8.19 7.72
CA LYS A 246 -20.35 7.92 8.83
C LYS A 246 -21.44 8.97 8.93
N LEU A 247 -21.11 10.23 8.67
CA LEU A 247 -22.00 11.38 8.84
C LEU A 247 -22.49 11.98 7.52
N ASN A 248 -22.05 11.41 6.39
CA ASN A 248 -22.36 11.85 5.04
C ASN A 248 -21.99 13.34 4.81
N CYS A 249 -20.77 13.71 5.19
CA CYS A 249 -20.20 15.05 4.98
C CYS A 249 -18.99 15.02 4.03
N ASN A 250 -18.59 16.18 3.51
CA ASN A 250 -17.43 16.30 2.61
C ASN A 250 -16.13 16.55 3.37
N TYR A 251 -16.20 17.32 4.46
CA TYR A 251 -15.06 17.71 5.29
C TYR A 251 -15.50 17.95 6.74
N VAL A 252 -14.56 17.90 7.68
CA VAL A 252 -14.75 18.31 9.08
C VAL A 252 -14.23 19.74 9.23
N ILE A 253 -14.99 20.60 9.92
CA ILE A 253 -14.66 22.01 10.14
C ILE A 253 -13.78 22.13 11.39
N ASP A 254 -14.31 21.72 12.54
CA ASP A 254 -13.62 21.68 13.84
C ASP A 254 -14.33 20.70 14.78
N VAL A 255 -13.70 20.41 15.91
CA VAL A 255 -14.24 19.60 17.00
C VAL A 255 -14.20 20.44 18.28
N ILE A 256 -15.37 20.74 18.82
CA ILE A 256 -15.52 21.67 19.94
C ILE A 256 -16.01 20.89 21.17
N PRO A 257 -15.19 20.75 22.23
CA PRO A 257 -15.60 20.06 23.45
C PRO A 257 -16.74 20.80 24.15
N HIS A 258 -17.66 20.05 24.77
CA HIS A 258 -18.80 20.59 25.51
C HIS A 258 -18.43 20.79 26.98
N ASN A 259 -18.84 21.93 27.57
CA ASN A 259 -18.40 22.32 28.91
C ASN A 259 -19.06 21.55 30.08
N THR A 260 -20.13 20.78 29.84
CA THR A 260 -20.94 20.18 30.93
C THR A 260 -21.12 18.67 30.89
N ASP A 261 -20.69 18.00 29.82
CA ASP A 261 -20.83 16.56 29.61
C ASP A 261 -19.56 16.04 28.94
N ASP A 262 -19.16 14.79 29.18
CA ASP A 262 -18.02 14.14 28.50
C ASP A 262 -18.35 13.88 27.00
N ALA A 263 -18.44 14.96 26.23
CA ALA A 263 -18.88 14.98 24.84
C ALA A 263 -18.28 16.15 24.07
N ALA A 264 -18.26 16.06 22.75
CA ALA A 264 -17.84 17.12 21.85
C ALA A 264 -18.82 17.27 20.67
N TYR A 265 -18.96 18.49 20.19
CA TYR A 265 -19.62 18.79 18.92
C TYR A 265 -18.63 18.66 17.78
N LEU A 266 -18.87 17.67 16.95
CA LEU A 266 -18.12 17.44 15.72
C LEU A 266 -18.84 18.17 14.57
N CYS A 267 -18.19 19.20 14.03
CA CYS A 267 -18.77 20.12 13.06
C CYS A 267 -18.38 19.69 11.63
N CYS A 268 -19.37 19.45 10.78
CA CYS A 268 -19.21 18.80 9.48
C CYS A 268 -19.78 19.66 8.35
N GLY A 269 -18.94 19.93 7.34
CA GLY A 269 -19.27 20.72 6.16
C GLY A 269 -19.61 19.86 4.94
N THR A 270 -20.44 20.43 4.07
CA THR A 270 -20.79 19.89 2.74
C THR A 270 -20.72 21.04 1.73
N HIS A 271 -20.49 20.76 0.44
CA HIS A 271 -20.42 21.84 -0.56
C HIS A 271 -21.81 22.41 -0.93
N ASN A 272 -22.85 21.56 -0.93
CA ASN A 272 -24.17 21.92 -1.47
C ASN A 272 -25.31 21.81 -0.45
N GLU A 273 -25.04 21.35 0.78
CA GLU A 273 -26.06 21.19 1.83
C GLU A 273 -25.75 22.09 3.05
N LYS A 274 -26.56 21.93 4.10
CA LYS A 274 -26.41 22.65 5.37
C LYS A 274 -25.22 22.11 6.18
N THR A 275 -24.51 23.01 6.85
CA THR A 275 -23.49 22.63 7.85
C THR A 275 -24.16 21.88 8.99
N SER A 276 -23.57 20.76 9.41
CA SER A 276 -24.18 19.86 10.42
C SER A 276 -23.27 19.68 11.62
N LEU A 277 -23.85 19.66 12.82
CA LEU A 277 -23.12 19.46 14.07
C LEU A 277 -23.68 18.22 14.77
N TRP A 278 -22.78 17.29 15.10
CA TRP A 278 -23.11 15.99 15.67
C TRP A 278 -22.52 15.88 17.07
N LEU A 279 -23.32 15.44 18.04
CA LEU A 279 -22.83 15.20 19.40
C LEU A 279 -22.15 13.83 19.46
N VAL A 280 -20.89 13.81 19.89
CA VAL A 280 -20.07 12.62 20.09
C VAL A 280 -19.72 12.52 21.57
N HIS A 281 -20.04 11.41 22.21
CA HIS A 281 -19.69 11.15 23.61
C HIS A 281 -18.31 10.50 23.74
N SER A 282 -17.71 10.56 24.94
CA SER A 282 -16.41 9.94 25.27
C SER A 282 -16.37 8.42 25.06
N ASP A 283 -17.52 7.74 25.13
CA ASP A 283 -17.68 6.32 24.80
C ASP A 283 -17.71 6.02 23.28
N GLY A 284 -17.53 7.05 22.44
CA GLY A 284 -17.56 6.97 20.99
C GLY A 284 -18.95 6.84 20.37
N THR A 285 -20.03 6.95 21.16
CA THR A 285 -21.39 7.01 20.62
C THR A 285 -21.68 8.36 19.98
N ILE A 286 -22.36 8.34 18.84
CA ILE A 286 -22.78 9.55 18.11
C ILE A 286 -24.30 9.61 18.13
N ASP A 287 -24.89 10.68 18.66
CA ASP A 287 -26.35 10.83 18.66
C ASP A 287 -26.85 11.22 17.25
N GLN A 288 -27.47 10.25 16.58
CA GLN A 288 -28.04 10.45 15.25
C GLN A 288 -29.33 11.28 15.25
N GLN A 289 -30.05 11.33 16.38
CA GLN A 289 -31.35 12.00 16.52
C GLN A 289 -31.20 13.48 16.92
N ALA A 290 -30.09 13.84 17.58
CA ALA A 290 -29.82 15.17 18.13
C ALA A 290 -28.81 16.04 17.34
N HIS A 291 -28.68 15.85 16.01
CA HIS A 291 -27.80 16.70 15.20
C HIS A 291 -28.43 18.07 14.84
N ILE A 292 -27.62 19.13 14.90
CA ILE A 292 -28.02 20.51 14.56
C ILE A 292 -27.68 20.78 13.09
N ARG A 293 -28.49 21.60 12.40
CA ARG A 293 -28.23 22.04 11.02
C ARG A 293 -28.25 23.57 10.93
N LEU A 294 -27.19 24.14 10.37
CA LEU A 294 -26.99 25.59 10.14
C LEU A 294 -27.05 25.91 8.65
N ASP A 295 -27.38 27.16 8.30
CA ASP A 295 -27.27 27.60 6.92
C ASP A 295 -25.78 27.76 6.53
N ASN A 296 -25.37 27.15 5.42
CA ASN A 296 -23.97 27.11 4.98
C ASN A 296 -23.58 28.38 4.20
N HIS A 297 -22.28 28.62 3.97
CA HIS A 297 -21.72 29.76 3.23
C HIS A 297 -21.90 29.68 1.70
N ASN A 298 -23.01 29.08 1.25
CA ASN A 298 -23.34 28.80 -0.16
C ASN A 298 -22.22 27.98 -0.83
N ASP A 299 -21.69 28.43 -1.97
CA ASP A 299 -20.62 27.74 -2.71
C ASP A 299 -19.24 27.84 -2.01
N ALA A 300 -19.09 28.68 -0.98
CA ALA A 300 -17.84 28.89 -0.24
C ALA A 300 -17.73 27.95 0.98
N LEU A 301 -16.51 27.56 1.36
CA LEU A 301 -16.29 26.69 2.51
C LEU A 301 -16.56 27.43 3.83
N THR A 302 -17.19 26.74 4.79
CA THR A 302 -17.19 27.17 6.19
C THR A 302 -15.84 26.79 6.81
N ARG A 303 -15.07 27.76 7.29
CA ARG A 303 -13.71 27.56 7.82
C ARG A 303 -13.67 27.36 9.33
N CYS A 304 -14.48 28.11 10.08
CA CYS A 304 -14.48 28.07 11.55
C CYS A 304 -15.88 28.32 12.12
N LEU A 305 -16.07 27.91 13.38
CA LEU A 305 -17.34 27.98 14.10
C LEU A 305 -17.09 28.23 15.60
N VAL A 306 -17.91 29.08 16.24
CA VAL A 306 -17.87 29.30 17.70
C VAL A 306 -19.28 29.42 18.29
N PHE A 307 -19.45 28.97 19.54
CA PHE A 307 -20.72 29.01 20.27
C PHE A 307 -20.79 30.18 21.26
N ASP A 308 -21.90 30.92 21.23
CA ASP A 308 -22.37 31.79 22.32
C ASP A 308 -23.43 31.03 23.13
N GLU A 309 -22.99 30.33 24.18
CA GLU A 309 -23.88 29.61 25.10
C GLU A 309 -24.87 30.54 25.83
N GLN A 310 -24.50 31.81 26.08
CA GLN A 310 -25.33 32.75 26.85
C GLN A 310 -26.56 33.20 26.05
N ARG A 311 -26.39 33.45 24.74
CA ARG A 311 -27.46 33.86 23.81
C ARG A 311 -28.00 32.74 22.92
N GLN A 312 -27.43 31.53 23.02
CA GLN A 312 -27.75 30.38 22.18
C GLN A 312 -27.62 30.72 20.67
N VAL A 313 -26.50 31.34 20.32
CA VAL A 313 -26.13 31.71 18.94
C VAL A 313 -24.88 30.94 18.54
N ILE A 314 -24.82 30.50 17.29
CA ILE A 314 -23.63 29.87 16.70
C ILE A 314 -23.10 30.81 15.61
N TYR A 315 -21.85 31.21 15.69
CA TYR A 315 -21.20 32.03 14.67
C TYR A 315 -20.37 31.15 13.74
N THR A 316 -20.54 31.32 12.42
CA THR A 316 -19.71 30.66 11.39
C THR A 316 -18.97 31.69 10.56
N GLY A 317 -17.71 31.40 10.23
CA GLY A 317 -16.87 32.18 9.33
C GLY A 317 -16.56 31.37 8.06
N GLY A 318 -16.64 32.02 6.90
CA GLY A 318 -16.42 31.38 5.61
C GLY A 318 -15.33 32.02 4.74
N GLU A 319 -15.00 31.33 3.66
CA GLU A 319 -14.17 31.86 2.56
C GLU A 319 -14.90 32.95 1.75
N ASP A 320 -16.21 33.13 1.95
CA ASP A 320 -16.97 34.26 1.41
C ASP A 320 -16.70 35.59 2.14
N GLY A 321 -15.79 35.59 3.13
CA GLY A 321 -15.48 36.77 3.95
C GLY A 321 -16.63 37.18 4.87
N GLN A 322 -17.63 36.30 5.09
CA GLN A 322 -18.80 36.59 5.91
C GLN A 322 -18.75 35.89 7.26
N ILE A 323 -19.25 36.58 8.29
CA ILE A 323 -19.64 35.99 9.57
C ILE A 323 -21.16 35.88 9.60
N ARG A 324 -21.67 34.68 9.87
CA ARG A 324 -23.11 34.40 9.98
C ARG A 324 -23.43 33.92 11.39
N GLY A 325 -24.38 34.59 12.05
CA GLY A 325 -24.88 34.21 13.37
C GLY A 325 -26.20 33.45 13.25
N HIS A 326 -26.25 32.23 13.77
CA HIS A 326 -27.37 31.30 13.65
C HIS A 326 -28.07 31.09 15.00
N ARG A 327 -29.41 31.06 15.03
CA ARG A 327 -30.21 30.77 16.24
C ARG A 327 -31.36 29.82 15.94
N ALA A 328 -31.72 28.98 16.91
CA ALA A 328 -32.89 28.11 16.85
C ALA A 328 -34.21 28.91 16.74
N ILE A 329 -35.17 28.38 15.99
CA ILE A 329 -36.52 28.94 15.87
C ILE A 329 -37.55 27.95 16.40
N ASP A 330 -38.40 28.39 17.32
CA ASP A 330 -39.59 27.63 17.73
C ASP A 330 -40.65 27.69 16.62
N ASN A 331 -41.05 26.53 16.10
CA ASN A 331 -41.96 26.42 14.95
C ASN A 331 -43.39 26.98 15.16
N GLU A 332 -43.73 27.46 16.35
CA GLU A 332 -45.07 27.99 16.66
C GLU A 332 -45.13 29.53 16.73
N ASN A 333 -44.02 30.27 16.81
CA ASN A 333 -44.03 31.74 16.83
C ASN A 333 -42.84 32.36 16.07
N LYS A 334 -43.12 33.31 15.16
CA LYS A 334 -42.10 34.10 14.43
C LYS A 334 -41.46 35.20 15.28
N THR A 335 -41.03 34.88 16.49
CA THR A 335 -40.32 35.76 17.42
C THR A 335 -39.31 34.94 18.21
N PRO A 336 -38.08 35.43 18.45
CA PRO A 336 -37.08 34.66 19.22
C PRO A 336 -37.59 34.37 20.64
N PRO A 337 -37.29 33.19 21.22
CA PRO A 337 -37.79 32.80 22.54
C PRO A 337 -37.23 33.73 23.63
N THR A 338 -38.14 34.36 24.39
CA THR A 338 -37.80 35.32 25.46
C THR A 338 -37.48 34.67 26.81
N LYS A 339 -37.31 33.34 26.83
CA LYS A 339 -36.91 32.56 28.01
C LYS A 339 -35.63 31.81 27.70
N LYS A 340 -34.73 31.71 28.68
CA LYS A 340 -33.59 30.80 28.65
C LYS A 340 -34.11 29.36 28.48
N VAL A 341 -34.05 28.85 27.26
CA VAL A 341 -34.16 27.43 26.99
C VAL A 341 -32.80 26.84 27.33
N SER A 342 -32.71 26.13 28.46
CA SER A 342 -31.56 25.24 28.69
C SER A 342 -31.53 24.22 27.57
N LEU A 343 -30.35 23.93 27.00
CA LEU A 343 -30.17 22.80 26.11
C LEU A 343 -30.37 21.51 26.92
N PHE A 344 -31.61 21.05 27.04
CA PHE A 344 -31.97 19.96 27.95
C PHE A 344 -31.57 18.61 27.35
N VAL A 345 -30.47 18.07 27.85
CA VAL A 345 -30.17 16.64 27.87
C VAL A 345 -31.42 15.88 28.35
N VAL A 346 -31.90 14.94 27.54
CA VAL A 346 -32.97 14.02 27.97
C VAL A 346 -32.36 12.99 28.92
N ARG A 347 -32.36 13.31 30.22
CA ARG A 347 -32.08 12.33 31.28
C ARG A 347 -33.16 11.24 31.29
N CYS A 348 -32.86 10.08 30.73
CA CYS A 348 -33.63 8.86 31.00
C CYS A 348 -33.45 8.46 32.47
N ASN A 349 -34.44 8.81 33.29
CA ASN A 349 -34.41 8.55 34.73
C ASN A 349 -34.50 7.04 35.02
N THR A 350 -33.47 6.49 35.66
CA THR A 350 -33.44 5.10 36.12
C THR A 350 -34.37 4.89 37.32
N LYS A 351 -35.66 4.66 37.10
CA LYS A 351 -36.61 4.26 38.17
C LYS A 351 -37.82 3.40 37.79
N ASP A 352 -38.09 3.16 36.51
CA ASP A 352 -39.26 2.37 36.07
C ASP A 352 -38.98 0.88 35.73
N GLN A 353 -37.79 0.35 36.07
CA GLN A 353 -37.41 -1.03 35.73
C GLN A 353 -37.94 -2.13 36.68
N GLU A 354 -38.65 -1.80 37.76
CA GLU A 354 -39.12 -2.80 38.75
C GLU A 354 -40.53 -3.40 38.50
N LYS A 355 -41.16 -3.17 37.34
CA LYS A 355 -42.57 -3.60 37.12
C LYS A 355 -42.87 -4.64 36.04
N ASN A 356 -41.91 -5.03 35.20
CA ASN A 356 -42.14 -5.99 34.11
C ASN A 356 -41.42 -7.35 34.29
N GLU A 357 -41.32 -7.83 35.53
CA GLU A 357 -40.75 -9.15 35.85
C GLU A 357 -41.76 -10.32 35.75
N LYS A 358 -42.99 -10.06 35.27
CA LYS A 358 -44.05 -11.06 35.12
C LYS A 358 -44.52 -11.17 33.67
N ASN A 359 -43.73 -11.87 32.83
CA ASN A 359 -44.20 -12.76 31.75
C ASN A 359 -43.03 -13.34 30.93
N LYS A 360 -42.27 -14.27 31.53
CA LYS A 360 -41.33 -15.17 30.81
C LYS A 360 -41.73 -16.63 31.03
N LYS A 361 -42.69 -17.13 30.26
CA LYS A 361 -42.89 -18.56 29.96
C LYS A 361 -43.33 -18.70 28.51
N THR A 362 -42.96 -19.84 27.90
CA THR A 362 -43.17 -20.25 26.50
C THR A 362 -42.53 -19.37 25.41
N GLN A 363 -41.41 -19.81 24.85
CA GLN A 363 -41.43 -20.56 23.59
C GLN A 363 -40.08 -21.25 23.30
N VAL A 364 -40.17 -22.49 22.82
CA VAL A 364 -39.10 -23.33 22.27
C VAL A 364 -39.68 -23.97 21.00
N ASN A 365 -38.83 -24.32 20.02
CA ASN A 365 -39.12 -24.85 18.67
C ASN A 365 -39.22 -23.80 17.56
N TYR A 366 -38.09 -23.55 16.89
CA TYR A 366 -38.01 -23.10 15.49
C TYR A 366 -36.71 -23.68 14.89
N ALA A 367 -36.77 -24.96 14.48
CA ALA A 367 -35.63 -25.68 13.90
C ALA A 367 -36.02 -26.57 12.69
N GLU A 368 -37.28 -26.55 12.25
CA GLU A 368 -37.75 -27.36 11.10
C GLU A 368 -37.94 -26.50 9.83
N ASP A 369 -38.22 -25.20 9.96
CA ASP A 369 -38.58 -24.32 8.82
C ASP A 369 -37.40 -23.86 7.94
N LEU A 370 -36.15 -24.02 8.37
CA LEU A 370 -34.97 -23.61 7.59
C LEU A 370 -34.59 -24.59 6.47
N LYS A 371 -35.34 -25.68 6.26
CA LYS A 371 -35.18 -26.60 5.12
C LYS A 371 -36.07 -26.29 3.92
N GLN A 372 -36.91 -25.25 3.96
CA GLN A 372 -37.84 -24.89 2.87
C GLN A 372 -37.71 -23.44 2.36
N ALA A 373 -36.54 -22.80 2.54
CA ALA A 373 -36.22 -21.54 1.87
C ALA A 373 -35.51 -21.72 0.51
N PHE A 374 -35.94 -22.73 -0.27
CA PHE A 374 -35.67 -22.78 -1.71
C PHE A 374 -36.65 -21.82 -2.38
N ILE A 375 -36.16 -20.81 -3.12
CA ILE A 375 -37.00 -20.02 -4.03
C ILE A 375 -36.81 -20.57 -5.44
N PRO A 376 -37.73 -21.45 -5.85
CA PRO A 376 -38.56 -21.27 -7.04
C PRO A 376 -40.04 -21.22 -6.55
N ASP A 377 -40.99 -20.47 -7.11
CA ASP A 377 -41.37 -20.42 -8.52
C ASP A 377 -41.86 -19.01 -8.99
N VAL A 378 -41.93 -18.01 -8.11
CA VAL A 378 -42.67 -16.74 -8.31
C VAL A 378 -42.01 -15.77 -9.34
N MET A 379 -41.01 -16.21 -10.10
CA MET A 379 -40.34 -15.41 -11.15
C MET A 379 -40.51 -15.98 -12.57
N PHE A 380 -41.44 -16.93 -12.77
CA PHE A 380 -41.68 -17.57 -14.07
C PHE A 380 -42.87 -16.99 -14.86
N ASP A 381 -43.98 -16.62 -14.21
CA ASP A 381 -45.25 -16.19 -14.85
C ASP A 381 -45.17 -14.99 -15.82
N PHE A 382 -44.08 -14.23 -15.83
CA PHE A 382 -43.90 -13.10 -16.75
C PHE A 382 -43.33 -13.50 -18.12
N PHE A 383 -42.63 -14.63 -18.20
CA PHE A 383 -41.91 -15.05 -19.42
C PHE A 383 -42.74 -16.00 -20.31
N ASP A 384 -43.64 -16.79 -19.74
CA ASP A 384 -44.44 -17.78 -20.48
C ASP A 384 -45.55 -17.18 -21.37
N LYS A 385 -45.70 -15.84 -21.40
CA LYS A 385 -46.71 -15.12 -22.19
C LYS A 385 -46.21 -14.57 -23.52
N LYS A 386 -44.96 -14.85 -23.91
CA LYS A 386 -44.39 -14.53 -25.22
C LYS A 386 -43.57 -15.71 -25.74
N ASN A 387 -43.58 -15.95 -27.05
CA ASN A 387 -42.62 -16.86 -27.70
C ASN A 387 -41.23 -16.20 -27.69
N ILE A 388 -40.52 -16.32 -26.58
CA ILE A 388 -39.16 -15.77 -26.41
C ILE A 388 -38.18 -16.87 -26.81
N THR A 389 -37.25 -16.55 -27.72
CA THR A 389 -36.21 -17.49 -28.14
C THR A 389 -35.04 -17.52 -27.15
N ALA A 390 -34.19 -18.55 -27.23
CA ALA A 390 -32.99 -18.63 -26.40
C ALA A 390 -32.05 -17.43 -26.60
N ASP A 391 -31.99 -16.92 -27.84
CA ASP A 391 -31.13 -15.80 -28.23
C ASP A 391 -31.69 -14.46 -27.76
N ASP A 392 -33.01 -14.30 -27.66
CA ASP A 392 -33.64 -13.11 -27.07
C ASP A 392 -33.26 -12.96 -25.59
N LEU A 393 -33.35 -14.05 -24.81
CA LEU A 393 -32.94 -14.08 -23.40
C LEU A 393 -31.44 -13.80 -23.24
N TYR A 394 -30.61 -14.38 -24.10
CA TYR A 394 -29.17 -14.16 -24.11
C TYR A 394 -28.84 -12.68 -24.42
N ASN A 395 -29.42 -12.11 -25.46
CA ASN A 395 -29.20 -10.71 -25.85
C ASN A 395 -29.73 -9.70 -24.82
N GLU A 396 -30.88 -9.97 -24.18
CA GLU A 396 -31.37 -9.16 -23.05
C GLU A 396 -30.38 -9.21 -21.87
N SER A 397 -29.86 -10.39 -21.55
CA SER A 397 -28.89 -10.57 -20.47
C SER A 397 -27.55 -9.85 -20.75
N LEU A 398 -27.03 -9.92 -21.99
CA LEU A 398 -25.84 -9.18 -22.43
C LEU A 398 -26.04 -7.67 -22.33
N LYS A 399 -27.22 -7.16 -22.71
CA LYS A 399 -27.52 -5.73 -22.60
C LYS A 399 -27.43 -5.25 -21.15
N ILE A 400 -28.02 -6.00 -20.21
CA ILE A 400 -27.96 -5.68 -18.77
C ILE A 400 -26.52 -5.77 -18.24
N LEU A 401 -25.72 -6.74 -18.70
CA LEU A 401 -24.30 -6.87 -18.34
C LEU A 401 -23.45 -5.68 -18.87
N ASN A 402 -23.72 -5.21 -20.09
CA ASN A 402 -23.06 -4.04 -20.68
C ASN A 402 -23.49 -2.71 -20.03
N ASP A 403 -24.75 -2.59 -19.62
CA ASP A 403 -25.23 -1.46 -18.80
C ASP A 403 -24.61 -1.45 -17.39
N MET A 404 -24.17 -2.60 -16.88
CA MET A 404 -23.40 -2.71 -15.63
C MET A 404 -21.91 -2.40 -15.83
N SER A 405 -21.28 -2.80 -16.94
CA SER A 405 -19.85 -2.57 -17.19
C SER A 405 -19.54 -1.11 -17.58
N SER A 406 -20.40 -0.48 -18.39
CA SER A 406 -20.27 0.93 -18.79
C SER A 406 -20.30 1.91 -17.60
N LYS A 407 -20.98 1.54 -16.51
CA LYS A 407 -21.07 2.33 -15.26
C LYS A 407 -19.94 2.04 -14.26
N THR A 408 -18.90 1.30 -14.65
CA THR A 408 -17.76 0.94 -13.77
C THR A 408 -16.42 1.61 -14.13
N PHE A 409 -16.41 2.64 -14.97
CA PHE A 409 -15.26 3.54 -15.15
C PHE A 409 -15.25 4.75 -14.20
N THR A 410 -15.38 4.48 -12.90
CA THR A 410 -14.89 5.36 -11.83
C THR A 410 -14.25 4.49 -10.75
N THR A 411 -12.92 4.48 -10.70
CA THR A 411 -12.15 3.67 -9.76
C THR A 411 -12.21 4.26 -8.34
N TYR A 412 -13.05 3.70 -7.48
CA TYR A 412 -12.94 3.87 -6.03
C TYR A 412 -12.14 2.71 -5.44
N SER A 413 -10.92 3.00 -4.98
CA SER A 413 -10.04 2.04 -4.32
C SER A 413 -10.55 1.74 -2.90
N ILE A 414 -10.98 0.49 -2.66
CA ILE A 414 -11.37 0.02 -1.32
C ILE A 414 -10.14 -0.61 -0.65
N PRO A 415 -9.63 -0.06 0.47
CA PRO A 415 -8.59 -0.74 1.25
C PRO A 415 -9.20 -1.94 1.99
N GLN A 416 -8.69 -3.15 1.74
CA GLN A 416 -9.03 -4.31 2.57
C GLN A 416 -8.17 -4.33 3.83
N GLN A 417 -8.80 -4.26 5.00
CA GLN A 417 -8.17 -4.78 6.21
C GLN A 417 -8.23 -6.31 6.23
N LYS A 418 -7.11 -6.92 6.56
CA LYS A 418 -6.99 -8.35 6.81
C LYS A 418 -7.11 -8.58 8.31
N PHE A 419 -8.14 -9.29 8.75
CA PHE A 419 -8.14 -9.94 10.05
C PHE A 419 -8.21 -11.45 9.87
N SER A 420 -7.32 -12.16 10.55
CA SER A 420 -7.39 -13.61 10.70
C SER A 420 -7.34 -13.97 12.17
N TRP A 421 -8.47 -14.47 12.65
CA TRP A 421 -8.56 -15.60 13.56
C TRP A 421 -7.78 -15.55 14.89
N PHE A 422 -8.39 -14.92 15.88
CA PHE A 422 -8.49 -15.51 17.22
C PHE A 422 -9.88 -15.20 17.79
N PHE A 423 -10.43 -16.11 18.62
CA PHE A 423 -11.80 -16.08 19.16
C PHE A 423 -12.97 -16.22 18.17
N ASN A 424 -13.14 -17.45 17.67
CA ASN A 424 -14.44 -17.95 17.24
C ASN A 424 -15.15 -18.71 18.39
N THR A 425 -15.43 -18.04 19.52
CA THR A 425 -16.12 -18.63 20.69
C THR A 425 -16.92 -17.61 21.52
N LEU A 426 -17.94 -16.96 20.95
CA LEU A 426 -19.21 -16.66 21.66
C LEU A 426 -20.29 -16.14 20.70
N LYS A 427 -21.56 -16.25 21.10
CA LYS A 427 -22.75 -15.63 20.49
C LYS A 427 -23.16 -16.13 19.09
N HIS A 428 -23.52 -17.41 19.04
CA HIS A 428 -24.90 -17.70 18.62
C HIS A 428 -25.82 -17.35 19.80
N THR A 429 -26.67 -16.33 19.69
CA THR A 429 -28.08 -16.34 20.17
C THR A 429 -28.77 -14.98 19.94
N ILE A 430 -30.00 -15.05 19.43
CA ILE A 430 -31.03 -13.99 19.39
C ILE A 430 -30.73 -12.80 18.46
N SER A 431 -31.26 -12.91 17.23
CA SER A 431 -31.78 -11.76 16.49
C SER A 431 -33.32 -11.75 16.58
N LYS A 432 -33.94 -10.56 16.49
CA LYS A 432 -35.41 -10.31 16.41
C LYS A 432 -36.16 -10.53 17.74
N PHE A 433 -37.16 -9.71 18.09
CA PHE A 433 -38.42 -9.55 17.34
C PHE A 433 -39.22 -8.24 17.59
N ILE A 434 -40.16 -7.96 16.66
CA ILE A 434 -41.24 -6.91 16.60
C ILE A 434 -40.75 -5.50 16.20
N LEU A 435 -41.23 -4.78 15.16
CA LEU A 435 -42.13 -5.07 14.01
C LEU A 435 -43.66 -5.26 14.25
N ILE A 436 -44.51 -4.26 13.91
CA ILE A 436 -45.92 -4.35 13.42
C ILE A 436 -46.50 -2.96 13.02
N ARG A 437 -46.91 -2.82 11.73
CA ARG A 437 -48.19 -2.27 11.14
C ARG A 437 -48.73 -0.86 11.51
N VAL A 438 -49.56 -0.16 10.71
CA VAL A 438 -50.09 -0.29 9.32
C VAL A 438 -50.66 1.06 8.85
N THR A 439 -50.66 1.33 7.53
CA THR A 439 -51.64 2.03 6.64
C THR A 439 -50.87 2.74 5.52
N SER A 440 -51.35 2.93 4.29
CA SER A 440 -52.38 2.27 3.47
C SER A 440 -52.19 2.77 2.02
N GLN A 441 -52.61 1.98 1.02
CA GLN A 441 -52.51 2.23 -0.43
C GLN A 441 -52.53 3.69 -0.91
N GLN A 442 -51.63 4.01 -1.86
CA GLN A 442 -52.05 4.32 -3.22
C GLN A 442 -50.92 4.01 -4.22
N GLU A 443 -51.30 3.52 -5.41
CA GLU A 443 -50.37 3.19 -6.49
C GLU A 443 -50.15 4.42 -7.37
N ASP A 444 -48.88 4.75 -7.63
CA ASP A 444 -48.47 5.43 -8.87
C ASP A 444 -47.12 4.84 -9.30
N ILE A 445 -46.93 4.69 -10.61
CA ILE A 445 -45.84 3.91 -11.19
C ILE A 445 -44.59 4.78 -11.38
N GLU A 446 -43.58 4.61 -10.53
CA GLU A 446 -42.21 5.04 -10.83
C GLU A 446 -41.22 3.88 -10.85
N ILE A 447 -40.49 3.77 -11.97
CA ILE A 447 -39.44 2.77 -12.19
C ILE A 447 -38.17 3.23 -11.45
N GLY A 448 -37.91 2.70 -10.25
CA GLY A 448 -36.79 3.17 -9.43
C GLY A 448 -36.17 2.16 -8.46
N LYS A 449 -34.88 1.85 -8.67
CA LYS A 449 -33.92 1.34 -7.66
C LYS A 449 -34.14 -0.06 -7.05
N TYR A 450 -34.06 -1.09 -7.90
CA TYR A 450 -33.57 -2.40 -7.47
C TYR A 450 -32.03 -2.41 -7.42
N GLY A 451 -31.43 -2.77 -6.28
CA GLY A 451 -29.96 -2.70 -6.07
C GLY A 451 -29.16 -3.74 -6.88
N LYS A 452 -27.89 -3.44 -7.20
CA LYS A 452 -27.03 -4.19 -8.16
C LYS A 452 -27.14 -5.72 -8.07
N GLY A 453 -27.09 -6.30 -6.86
CA GLY A 453 -27.19 -7.76 -6.64
C GLY A 453 -28.46 -8.41 -7.24
N SER A 454 -29.60 -7.72 -7.23
CA SER A 454 -30.86 -8.24 -7.79
C SER A 454 -30.84 -8.35 -9.32
N GLN A 455 -30.12 -7.45 -10.01
CA GLN A 455 -29.98 -7.47 -11.47
C GLN A 455 -29.13 -8.67 -11.91
N ILE A 456 -28.05 -8.96 -11.18
CA ILE A 456 -27.17 -10.12 -11.44
C ILE A 456 -27.91 -11.45 -11.23
N ILE A 457 -28.79 -11.53 -10.22
CA ILE A 457 -29.63 -12.71 -10.00
C ILE A 457 -30.62 -12.92 -11.16
N ARG A 458 -31.26 -11.84 -11.66
CA ARG A 458 -32.11 -11.90 -12.87
C ARG A 458 -31.30 -12.32 -14.11
N VAL A 459 -30.10 -11.77 -14.32
CA VAL A 459 -29.21 -12.17 -15.42
C VAL A 459 -28.86 -13.65 -15.34
N SER A 460 -28.46 -14.14 -14.16
CA SER A 460 -28.14 -15.55 -13.93
C SER A 460 -29.34 -16.48 -14.18
N SER A 461 -30.58 -16.05 -13.89
CA SER A 461 -31.77 -16.85 -14.20
C SER A 461 -32.14 -16.84 -15.68
N MET A 462 -32.03 -15.71 -16.37
CA MET A 462 -32.27 -15.62 -17.82
C MET A 462 -31.23 -16.43 -18.63
N LEU A 463 -29.96 -16.37 -18.24
CA LEU A 463 -28.90 -17.17 -18.85
C LEU A 463 -29.10 -18.68 -18.65
N LYS A 464 -29.60 -19.11 -17.48
CA LYS A 464 -29.93 -20.53 -17.25
C LYS A 464 -31.07 -21.00 -18.17
N LYS A 465 -32.14 -20.21 -18.29
CA LYS A 465 -33.23 -20.51 -19.24
C LYS A 465 -32.72 -20.55 -20.69
N ALA A 466 -31.86 -19.63 -21.10
CA ALA A 466 -31.25 -19.63 -22.43
C ALA A 466 -30.39 -20.89 -22.68
N ALA A 467 -29.61 -21.33 -21.68
CA ALA A 467 -28.82 -22.56 -21.73
C ALA A 467 -29.68 -23.84 -21.78
N GLU A 468 -30.76 -23.90 -21.01
CA GLU A 468 -31.79 -24.96 -21.02
C GLU A 468 -32.47 -25.04 -22.40
N LEU A 469 -32.75 -23.90 -23.03
CA LEU A 469 -33.26 -23.80 -24.41
C LEU A 469 -32.20 -24.07 -25.50
N GLY A 470 -30.96 -24.38 -25.12
CA GLY A 470 -29.91 -24.82 -26.05
C GLY A 470 -28.88 -23.77 -26.49
N ASN A 471 -28.94 -22.52 -26.01
CA ASN A 471 -27.96 -21.51 -26.37
C ASN A 471 -26.59 -21.81 -25.69
N ASN A 472 -25.57 -21.98 -26.53
CA ASN A 472 -24.21 -22.39 -26.11
C ASN A 472 -23.39 -21.23 -25.53
N ASP A 473 -23.64 -19.99 -25.96
CA ASP A 473 -22.94 -18.81 -25.47
C ASP A 473 -23.43 -18.43 -24.06
N ALA A 474 -24.69 -18.72 -23.75
CA ALA A 474 -25.24 -18.63 -22.40
C ALA A 474 -24.58 -19.65 -21.45
N LEU A 475 -24.33 -20.89 -21.89
CA LEU A 475 -23.55 -21.89 -21.15
C LEU A 475 -22.11 -21.41 -20.90
N TYR A 476 -21.45 -20.86 -21.93
CA TYR A 476 -20.11 -20.29 -21.82
C TYR A 476 -20.06 -19.17 -20.77
N LEU A 477 -20.97 -18.20 -20.87
CA LEU A 477 -21.03 -17.04 -19.99
C LEU A 477 -21.36 -17.41 -18.53
N LEU A 478 -22.24 -18.39 -18.29
CA LEU A 478 -22.47 -18.96 -16.96
C LEU A 478 -21.22 -19.62 -16.38
N GLY A 479 -20.44 -20.31 -17.22
CA GLY A 479 -19.13 -20.86 -16.88
C GLY A 479 -18.15 -19.78 -16.42
N ASP A 480 -17.94 -18.74 -17.25
CA ASP A 480 -17.05 -17.61 -16.96
C ASP A 480 -17.51 -16.85 -15.70
N MET A 481 -18.82 -16.58 -15.54
CA MET A 481 -19.36 -15.91 -14.35
C MET A 481 -19.16 -16.71 -13.05
N HIS A 482 -19.19 -18.05 -13.09
CA HIS A 482 -18.91 -18.87 -11.91
C HIS A 482 -17.41 -19.11 -11.66
N PHE A 483 -16.58 -19.04 -12.72
CA PHE A 483 -15.14 -19.27 -12.67
C PHE A 483 -14.37 -18.03 -12.19
N TYR A 484 -14.67 -16.86 -12.77
CA TYR A 484 -14.00 -15.60 -12.46
C TYR A 484 -14.75 -14.76 -11.40
N GLY A 485 -16.05 -15.01 -11.18
CA GLY A 485 -16.85 -14.18 -10.28
C GLY A 485 -17.13 -12.76 -10.81
N ASN A 486 -17.06 -12.60 -12.13
CA ASN A 486 -17.33 -11.33 -12.81
C ASN A 486 -18.70 -10.75 -12.42
N PHE A 487 -18.82 -9.43 -12.44
CA PHE A 487 -20.04 -8.70 -12.04
C PHE A 487 -20.49 -8.99 -10.60
N SER A 488 -19.56 -9.28 -9.68
CA SER A 488 -19.85 -9.65 -8.28
C SER A 488 -20.74 -10.89 -8.12
N HIS A 489 -20.72 -11.80 -9.11
CA HIS A 489 -21.44 -13.06 -9.07
C HIS A 489 -20.73 -14.08 -8.14
N PRO A 490 -21.47 -14.89 -7.35
CA PRO A 490 -20.86 -15.85 -6.42
C PRO A 490 -20.01 -16.92 -7.12
N LEU A 491 -18.77 -17.04 -6.66
CA LEU A 491 -17.80 -18.02 -7.12
C LEU A 491 -18.31 -19.45 -6.88
N ASN A 492 -18.28 -20.30 -7.91
CA ASN A 492 -18.54 -21.73 -7.74
C ASN A 492 -17.80 -22.54 -8.82
N MET A 493 -16.59 -22.97 -8.48
CA MET A 493 -15.69 -23.67 -9.40
C MET A 493 -16.26 -25.01 -9.91
N TYR A 494 -17.01 -25.74 -9.10
CA TYR A 494 -17.65 -26.99 -9.51
C TYR A 494 -18.76 -26.75 -10.55
N LYS A 495 -19.60 -25.73 -10.37
CA LYS A 495 -20.61 -25.34 -11.38
C LYS A 495 -19.96 -24.82 -12.66
N ALA A 496 -18.89 -24.04 -12.57
CA ALA A 496 -18.11 -23.63 -13.74
C ALA A 496 -17.58 -24.85 -14.52
N PHE A 497 -16.98 -25.82 -13.83
CA PHE A 497 -16.53 -27.08 -14.42
C PHE A 497 -17.67 -27.82 -15.14
N LEU A 498 -18.85 -27.94 -14.53
CA LEU A 498 -20.01 -28.57 -15.17
C LEU A 498 -20.45 -27.84 -16.45
N PHE A 499 -20.57 -26.51 -16.44
CA PHE A 499 -20.97 -25.74 -17.62
C PHE A 499 -19.93 -25.82 -18.75
N TYR A 500 -18.63 -25.75 -18.45
CA TYR A 500 -17.60 -25.97 -19.48
C TYR A 500 -17.60 -27.40 -20.01
N LYS A 501 -17.86 -28.39 -19.16
CA LYS A 501 -17.94 -29.80 -19.56
C LYS A 501 -19.09 -30.00 -20.55
N GLU A 502 -20.28 -29.54 -20.19
CA GLU A 502 -21.46 -29.59 -21.05
C GLU A 502 -21.24 -28.86 -22.38
N LEU A 503 -20.66 -27.65 -22.34
CA LEU A 503 -20.36 -26.88 -23.54
C LEU A 503 -19.34 -27.60 -24.46
N ALA A 504 -18.29 -28.19 -23.87
CA ALA A 504 -17.29 -28.95 -24.63
C ALA A 504 -17.86 -30.25 -25.22
N GLU A 505 -18.78 -30.92 -24.53
CA GLU A 505 -19.50 -32.11 -25.02
C GLU A 505 -20.50 -31.78 -26.13
N ARG A 506 -21.19 -30.62 -26.05
CA ARG A 506 -22.15 -30.16 -27.07
C ARG A 506 -21.49 -29.61 -28.35
N THR A 507 -20.40 -28.83 -28.21
CA THR A 507 -19.87 -28.01 -29.31
C THR A 507 -18.40 -28.24 -29.63
N GLY A 508 -17.63 -28.86 -28.72
CA GLY A 508 -16.18 -28.94 -28.84
C GLY A 508 -15.43 -27.61 -28.63
N ASN A 509 -16.08 -26.54 -28.16
CA ASN A 509 -15.50 -25.19 -28.04
C ASN A 509 -14.08 -25.18 -27.42
N ALA A 510 -13.11 -24.63 -28.16
CA ALA A 510 -11.70 -24.60 -27.79
C ALA A 510 -11.41 -23.96 -26.42
N THR A 511 -12.13 -22.90 -26.04
CA THR A 511 -11.92 -22.20 -24.75
C THR A 511 -12.52 -23.01 -23.60
N ALA A 512 -13.67 -23.65 -23.80
CA ALA A 512 -14.22 -24.60 -22.82
C ALA A 512 -13.27 -25.78 -22.58
N GLN A 513 -12.71 -26.35 -23.66
CA GLN A 513 -11.70 -27.41 -23.58
C GLN A 513 -10.41 -26.95 -22.89
N LEU A 514 -9.92 -25.73 -23.17
CA LEU A 514 -8.78 -25.14 -22.45
C LEU A 514 -9.06 -25.08 -20.94
N ASN A 515 -10.24 -24.58 -20.54
CA ASN A 515 -10.62 -24.44 -19.14
C ASN A 515 -10.77 -25.81 -18.45
N LEU A 516 -11.36 -26.82 -19.12
CA LEU A 516 -11.38 -28.20 -18.62
C LEU A 516 -9.97 -28.79 -18.47
N GLY A 517 -9.09 -28.53 -19.45
CA GLY A 517 -7.68 -28.90 -19.37
C GLY A 517 -7.00 -28.30 -18.13
N LEU A 518 -7.29 -27.04 -17.80
CA LEU A 518 -6.82 -26.37 -16.58
C LEU A 518 -7.40 -26.99 -15.30
N PHE A 519 -8.70 -27.32 -15.26
CA PHE A 519 -9.30 -28.02 -14.12
C PHE A 519 -8.59 -29.34 -13.83
N TYR A 520 -8.35 -30.19 -14.85
CA TYR A 520 -7.63 -31.45 -14.68
C TYR A 520 -6.13 -31.26 -14.44
N ALA A 521 -5.51 -30.21 -14.99
CA ALA A 521 -4.08 -29.92 -14.80
C ALA A 521 -3.75 -29.48 -13.37
N VAL A 522 -4.62 -28.66 -12.78
CA VAL A 522 -4.38 -28.01 -11.49
C VAL A 522 -5.06 -28.76 -10.34
N GLY A 523 -6.29 -29.26 -10.54
CA GLY A 523 -7.09 -29.87 -9.49
C GLY A 523 -7.61 -28.85 -8.47
N ILE A 524 -8.25 -27.77 -8.95
CA ILE A 524 -8.77 -26.65 -8.12
C ILE A 524 -10.03 -27.05 -7.33
N VAL A 525 -10.71 -28.11 -7.75
CA VAL A 525 -12.00 -28.57 -7.24
C VAL A 525 -11.82 -29.95 -6.63
N ASP A 526 -12.20 -30.14 -5.37
CA ASP A 526 -11.96 -31.40 -4.64
C ASP A 526 -12.64 -32.61 -5.31
N GLU A 527 -13.80 -32.40 -5.93
CA GLU A 527 -14.53 -33.41 -6.70
C GLU A 527 -13.85 -33.77 -8.05
N VAL A 528 -12.88 -32.97 -8.51
CA VAL A 528 -12.18 -33.15 -9.80
C VAL A 528 -10.68 -33.37 -9.53
N PRO A 529 -10.27 -34.61 -9.20
CA PRO A 529 -8.88 -34.91 -8.90
C PRO A 529 -7.97 -34.67 -10.11
N ARG A 530 -6.74 -34.24 -9.83
CA ARG A 530 -5.75 -33.86 -10.83
C ARG A 530 -5.37 -35.03 -11.75
N ASP A 531 -5.64 -34.90 -13.05
CA ASP A 531 -5.40 -35.90 -14.08
C ASP A 531 -4.61 -35.26 -15.24
N GLN A 532 -3.28 -35.50 -15.28
CA GLN A 532 -2.42 -34.91 -16.31
C GLN A 532 -2.66 -35.50 -17.71
N ALA A 533 -3.21 -36.70 -17.82
CA ALA A 533 -3.48 -37.34 -19.12
C ALA A 533 -4.73 -36.71 -19.76
N LYS A 534 -5.82 -36.54 -18.98
CA LYS A 534 -6.98 -35.78 -19.43
C LYS A 534 -6.64 -34.33 -19.72
N ALA A 535 -5.84 -33.69 -18.86
CA ALA A 535 -5.39 -32.32 -19.10
C ALA A 535 -4.68 -32.18 -20.46
N LEU A 536 -3.71 -33.05 -20.74
CA LEU A 536 -2.99 -33.07 -22.02
C LEU A 536 -3.96 -33.27 -23.20
N LEU A 537 -4.90 -34.20 -23.11
CA LEU A 537 -5.90 -34.47 -24.15
C LEU A 537 -6.75 -33.23 -24.47
N TYR A 538 -7.29 -32.55 -23.46
CA TYR A 538 -8.08 -31.34 -23.65
C TYR A 538 -7.25 -30.16 -24.20
N PHE A 539 -5.99 -30.03 -23.78
CA PHE A 539 -5.08 -29.04 -24.39
C PHE A 539 -4.79 -29.36 -25.86
N VAL A 540 -4.66 -30.63 -26.26
CA VAL A 540 -4.49 -31.02 -27.67
C VAL A 540 -5.73 -30.68 -28.50
N PHE A 541 -6.94 -30.97 -28.03
CA PHE A 541 -8.16 -30.61 -28.75
C PHE A 541 -8.33 -29.09 -28.89
N SER A 542 -8.05 -28.32 -27.84
CA SER A 542 -8.07 -26.85 -27.87
C SER A 542 -7.01 -26.27 -28.83
N ALA A 543 -5.80 -26.83 -28.82
CA ALA A 543 -4.70 -26.42 -29.71
C ALA A 543 -4.96 -26.80 -31.18
N SER A 544 -5.64 -27.91 -31.46
CA SER A 544 -6.02 -28.28 -32.84
C SER A 544 -7.04 -27.31 -33.47
N GLN A 545 -7.78 -26.56 -32.64
CA GLN A 545 -8.65 -25.45 -33.05
C GLN A 545 -7.89 -24.10 -33.11
N GLY A 546 -6.57 -24.10 -32.92
CA GLY A 546 -5.73 -22.91 -33.03
C GLY A 546 -5.68 -22.01 -31.80
N ASN A 547 -6.17 -22.46 -30.63
CA ASN A 547 -6.14 -21.67 -29.41
C ASN A 547 -4.70 -21.43 -28.92
N ILE A 548 -4.25 -20.16 -28.97
CA ILE A 548 -2.90 -19.72 -28.64
C ILE A 548 -2.47 -20.16 -27.23
N ARG A 549 -3.37 -20.06 -26.23
CA ARG A 549 -3.07 -20.45 -24.84
C ARG A 549 -2.81 -21.95 -24.74
N ALA A 550 -3.58 -22.77 -25.44
CA ALA A 550 -3.40 -24.22 -25.45
C ALA A 550 -2.11 -24.64 -26.17
N GLU A 551 -1.81 -24.04 -27.33
CA GLU A 551 -0.55 -24.27 -28.04
C GLU A 551 0.67 -23.91 -27.17
N MET A 552 0.64 -22.79 -26.45
CA MET A 552 1.71 -22.43 -25.50
C MET A 552 1.86 -23.42 -24.34
N ILE A 553 0.75 -23.88 -23.76
CA ILE A 553 0.75 -24.86 -22.68
C ILE A 553 1.34 -26.19 -23.18
N LEU A 554 1.01 -26.63 -24.39
CA LEU A 554 1.62 -27.83 -25.00
C LEU A 554 3.10 -27.64 -25.26
N GLY A 555 3.51 -26.52 -25.86
CA GLY A 555 4.93 -26.19 -26.08
C GLY A 555 5.73 -26.26 -24.77
N TYR A 556 5.18 -25.73 -23.68
CA TYR A 556 5.79 -25.80 -22.35
C TYR A 556 5.84 -27.22 -21.78
N ARG A 557 4.77 -27.99 -21.94
CA ARG A 557 4.66 -29.37 -21.44
C ARG A 557 5.64 -30.30 -22.13
N TYR A 558 5.82 -30.19 -23.45
CA TYR A 558 6.85 -30.93 -24.19
C TYR A 558 8.27 -30.43 -23.87
N TYR A 559 8.46 -29.13 -23.62
CA TYR A 559 9.77 -28.58 -23.23
C TYR A 559 10.26 -29.07 -21.86
N LEU A 560 9.38 -29.18 -20.86
CA LEU A 560 9.74 -29.64 -19.50
C LEU A 560 9.44 -31.12 -19.19
N GLY A 561 8.73 -31.83 -20.08
CA GLY A 561 8.29 -33.21 -19.85
C GLY A 561 7.14 -33.34 -18.84
N ILE A 562 6.12 -32.47 -18.91
CA ILE A 562 5.00 -32.43 -17.94
C ILE A 562 3.79 -33.19 -18.50
N GLY A 563 3.61 -34.43 -18.06
CA GLY A 563 2.52 -35.31 -18.52
C GLY A 563 2.71 -35.87 -19.94
N ALA A 564 3.82 -35.52 -20.59
CA ALA A 564 4.25 -35.97 -21.91
C ALA A 564 5.77 -36.21 -21.86
N PRO A 565 6.35 -37.05 -22.74
CA PRO A 565 7.80 -37.17 -22.87
C PRO A 565 8.42 -35.84 -23.30
N GLN A 566 9.61 -35.54 -22.79
CA GLN A 566 10.31 -34.31 -23.15
C GLN A 566 10.75 -34.36 -24.62
N SER A 567 10.39 -33.36 -25.41
CA SER A 567 10.79 -33.21 -26.81
C SER A 567 10.94 -31.75 -27.18
N CYS A 568 12.14 -31.37 -27.60
CA CYS A 568 12.42 -29.99 -28.03
C CYS A 568 11.80 -29.68 -29.40
N GLN A 569 11.66 -30.68 -30.28
CA GLN A 569 11.14 -30.51 -31.65
C GLN A 569 9.65 -30.16 -31.63
N THR A 570 8.83 -30.97 -30.93
CA THR A 570 7.39 -30.68 -30.79
C THR A 570 7.16 -29.39 -29.99
N ALA A 571 7.99 -29.09 -28.99
CA ALA A 571 7.96 -27.81 -28.30
C ALA A 571 8.23 -26.64 -29.27
N ALA A 572 9.24 -26.75 -30.13
CA ALA A 572 9.58 -25.74 -31.13
C ALA A 572 8.44 -25.55 -32.15
N GLU A 573 7.79 -26.62 -32.60
CA GLU A 573 6.64 -26.55 -33.51
C GLU A 573 5.45 -25.78 -32.90
N TYR A 574 5.07 -26.08 -31.65
CA TYR A 574 3.98 -25.37 -30.97
C TYR A 574 4.34 -23.90 -30.70
N TYR A 575 5.54 -23.62 -30.18
CA TYR A 575 5.97 -22.24 -29.95
C TYR A 575 6.16 -21.45 -31.26
N LYS A 576 6.55 -22.10 -32.36
CA LYS A 576 6.59 -21.48 -33.69
C LYS A 576 5.20 -21.07 -34.16
N LYS A 577 4.21 -21.98 -34.13
CA LYS A 577 2.80 -21.64 -34.49
C LYS A 577 2.26 -20.45 -33.72
N VAL A 578 2.59 -20.36 -32.44
CA VAL A 578 2.23 -19.22 -31.59
C VAL A 578 3.00 -17.95 -31.99
N ALA A 579 4.32 -18.05 -32.14
CA ALA A 579 5.16 -16.91 -32.52
C ALA A 579 4.80 -16.34 -33.90
N ASP A 580 4.49 -17.19 -34.88
CA ASP A 580 4.04 -16.78 -36.22
C ASP A 580 2.75 -15.94 -36.09
N LYS A 581 1.70 -16.45 -35.42
CA LYS A 581 0.44 -15.71 -35.15
C LYS A 581 0.65 -14.39 -34.40
N LEU A 582 1.60 -14.35 -33.45
CA LEU A 582 1.88 -13.17 -32.66
C LEU A 582 2.74 -12.14 -33.40
N MET A 583 3.59 -12.59 -34.33
CA MET A 583 4.30 -11.72 -35.26
C MET A 583 3.35 -11.14 -36.31
N ASP A 584 2.40 -11.92 -36.85
CA ASP A 584 1.34 -11.41 -37.72
C ASP A 584 0.53 -10.30 -37.02
N TYR A 585 0.19 -10.50 -35.73
CA TYR A 585 -0.43 -9.47 -34.91
C TYR A 585 0.48 -8.26 -34.70
N TYR A 586 1.76 -8.45 -34.37
CA TYR A 586 2.73 -7.37 -34.18
C TYR A 586 2.92 -6.52 -35.44
N ASP A 587 3.01 -7.16 -36.61
CA ASP A 587 3.17 -6.54 -37.93
C ASP A 587 1.88 -5.90 -38.45
N SER A 588 0.71 -6.30 -37.94
CA SER A 588 -0.58 -5.63 -38.20
C SER A 588 -0.68 -4.23 -37.56
N GLY A 589 0.26 -3.89 -36.68
CA GLY A 589 0.38 -2.58 -36.06
C GLY A 589 0.85 -1.46 -37.00
N PRO A 590 1.03 -0.24 -36.44
CA PRO A 590 1.62 0.86 -37.19
C PRO A 590 3.10 0.56 -37.56
N PRO A 591 3.67 1.27 -38.55
CA PRO A 591 5.03 1.02 -39.02
C PRO A 591 6.09 0.94 -37.90
N GLY A 592 6.80 -0.19 -37.86
CA GLY A 592 7.70 -0.55 -36.74
C GLY A 592 7.05 -1.42 -35.66
N GLY A 593 5.84 -1.92 -35.90
CA GLY A 593 5.13 -2.91 -35.06
C GLY A 593 4.35 -2.30 -33.90
N ILE A 594 3.48 -3.11 -33.27
CA ILE A 594 2.70 -2.70 -32.09
C ILE A 594 3.62 -2.37 -30.90
N THR A 595 3.31 -1.30 -30.17
CA THR A 595 3.96 -0.99 -28.88
C THR A 595 3.67 -2.11 -27.88
N LEU A 596 4.70 -2.88 -27.52
CA LEU A 596 4.53 -3.98 -26.57
C LEU A 596 4.27 -3.43 -25.16
N PRO A 597 3.33 -4.00 -24.40
CA PRO A 597 3.06 -3.58 -23.03
C PRO A 597 4.30 -3.81 -22.16
N ARG A 598 4.33 -3.07 -21.05
CA ARG A 598 5.32 -3.28 -19.99
C ARG A 598 5.28 -4.74 -19.53
N ILE A 599 6.44 -5.28 -19.13
CA ILE A 599 6.50 -6.61 -18.50
C ILE A 599 5.59 -6.57 -17.26
N PRO A 600 4.56 -7.44 -17.17
CA PRO A 600 3.61 -7.41 -16.07
C PRO A 600 4.29 -7.58 -14.70
N ARG A 601 3.69 -6.97 -13.68
CA ARG A 601 4.27 -6.90 -12.33
C ARG A 601 4.23 -8.27 -11.65
N LYS A 602 5.36 -8.69 -11.07
CA LYS A 602 5.40 -9.89 -10.22
C LYS A 602 4.88 -9.51 -8.82
N PHE A 603 3.69 -9.98 -8.46
CA PHE A 603 3.02 -9.67 -7.19
C PHE A 603 3.83 -9.99 -5.92
N ALA A 604 4.85 -10.85 -5.99
CA ALA A 604 5.75 -11.11 -4.87
C ALA A 604 6.72 -9.95 -4.60
N ASP A 605 7.18 -9.26 -5.65
CA ASP A 605 8.24 -8.24 -5.59
C ASP A 605 7.80 -7.03 -4.73
N ASP A 606 6.50 -6.76 -4.68
CA ASP A 606 5.84 -5.69 -3.90
C ASP A 606 6.06 -5.79 -2.40
N LYS A 607 6.34 -7.00 -1.90
CA LYS A 607 6.60 -7.27 -0.49
C LYS A 607 8.07 -7.63 -0.27
N GLY A 608 8.92 -7.12 -1.16
CA GLY A 608 10.34 -7.45 -1.23
C GLY A 608 10.61 -8.88 -1.72
N GLY A 609 9.64 -9.58 -2.32
CA GLY A 609 9.82 -10.92 -2.88
C GLY A 609 9.34 -12.08 -2.00
N ILE A 610 9.76 -13.30 -2.37
CA ILE A 610 9.24 -14.55 -1.78
C ILE A 610 9.69 -14.75 -0.32
N TYR A 611 10.84 -14.19 0.06
CA TYR A 611 11.36 -14.21 1.43
C TYR A 611 11.14 -12.88 2.17
N GLY A 612 11.03 -11.77 1.44
CA GLY A 612 11.02 -10.41 1.97
C GLY A 612 12.21 -9.60 1.44
N GLU A 613 12.20 -8.30 1.72
CA GLU A 613 13.20 -7.35 1.21
C GLU A 613 14.63 -7.70 1.65
N GLY A 614 15.60 -7.53 0.76
CA GLY A 614 17.00 -7.94 0.94
C GLY A 614 17.22 -9.46 0.82
N ALA A 615 16.36 -10.26 1.46
CA ALA A 615 16.45 -11.72 1.48
C ALA A 615 16.08 -12.39 0.13
N SER A 616 15.26 -11.75 -0.69
CA SER A 616 14.81 -12.30 -1.99
C SER A 616 15.68 -11.78 -3.14
N VAL A 617 16.52 -12.64 -3.70
CA VAL A 617 17.63 -12.23 -4.57
C VAL A 617 17.14 -11.78 -5.94
N VAL A 618 16.10 -12.42 -6.46
CA VAL A 618 15.58 -12.18 -7.82
C VAL A 618 14.75 -10.88 -7.89
N SER A 619 14.37 -10.32 -6.73
CA SER A 619 13.28 -9.34 -6.58
C SER A 619 13.58 -8.15 -5.66
N SER A 620 14.52 -8.24 -4.71
CA SER A 620 14.83 -7.16 -3.75
C SER A 620 16.29 -7.11 -3.25
N GLY A 621 17.08 -8.14 -3.50
CA GLY A 621 18.50 -8.21 -3.10
C GLY A 621 19.37 -7.11 -3.73
N ALA A 622 20.59 -6.96 -3.22
CA ALA A 622 21.54 -5.92 -3.64
C ALA A 622 21.77 -5.86 -5.17
N GLU A 623 21.88 -7.00 -5.85
CA GLU A 623 22.03 -7.05 -7.31
C GLU A 623 20.78 -6.59 -8.09
N TYR A 624 19.59 -6.88 -7.57
CA TYR A 624 18.36 -6.31 -8.11
C TYR A 624 18.30 -4.80 -7.85
N ARG A 625 18.75 -4.31 -6.69
CA ARG A 625 18.86 -2.87 -6.40
C ARG A 625 19.90 -2.14 -7.27
N LYS A 626 21.06 -2.73 -7.56
CA LYS A 626 22.03 -2.20 -8.54
C LYS A 626 21.39 -2.08 -9.94
N LYS A 627 20.72 -3.15 -10.40
CA LYS A 627 19.95 -3.12 -11.66
C LYS A 627 18.79 -2.11 -11.62
N LYS A 628 18.10 -1.95 -10.50
CA LYS A 628 17.04 -0.96 -10.28
C LYS A 628 17.58 0.47 -10.28
N LYS A 629 18.80 0.74 -9.80
CA LYS A 629 19.47 2.05 -9.96
C LYS A 629 19.84 2.32 -11.42
N LEU A 630 20.39 1.33 -12.14
CA LEU A 630 20.72 1.46 -13.57
C LEU A 630 19.48 1.70 -14.45
N VAL A 631 18.40 0.96 -14.21
CA VAL A 631 17.12 1.06 -14.94
C VAL A 631 16.24 2.20 -14.43
N GLY A 632 16.38 2.58 -13.16
CA GLY A 632 15.63 3.64 -12.48
C GLY A 632 15.98 5.04 -12.97
N LYS A 633 17.13 5.21 -13.64
CA LYS A 633 17.44 6.42 -14.42
C LYS A 633 16.54 6.58 -15.67
N ILE A 634 15.70 5.59 -15.98
CA ILE A 634 14.85 5.56 -17.18
C ILE A 634 13.38 5.18 -16.90
N ILE A 635 13.03 4.00 -16.33
CA ILE A 635 11.62 3.56 -16.16
C ILE A 635 11.39 2.73 -14.88
N ARG A 636 11.11 3.35 -13.72
CA ARG A 636 10.32 2.75 -12.59
C ARG A 636 9.99 3.73 -11.44
N ILE A 637 9.37 4.85 -11.79
CA ILE A 637 8.63 5.70 -10.83
C ILE A 637 7.27 5.02 -10.57
N GLU A 638 6.76 5.06 -9.33
CA GLU A 638 5.46 4.45 -8.98
C GLU A 638 4.29 5.24 -9.58
N LYS A 639 3.10 4.64 -9.74
CA LYS A 639 1.97 5.29 -10.45
C LYS A 639 1.56 6.62 -9.79
N LYS A 640 1.53 6.67 -8.45
CA LYS A 640 1.27 7.90 -7.67
C LYS A 640 2.39 8.93 -7.77
N GLU A 641 3.64 8.50 -7.72
CA GLU A 641 4.79 9.40 -7.92
C GLU A 641 4.79 9.95 -9.35
N MET A 642 4.48 9.12 -10.36
CA MET A 642 4.44 9.50 -11.78
C MET A 642 3.44 10.62 -12.05
N ASP A 643 2.27 10.59 -11.41
CA ASP A 643 1.30 11.68 -11.54
C ASP A 643 1.88 12.99 -10.98
N ASN A 644 2.51 12.96 -9.80
CA ASN A 644 3.21 14.12 -9.24
C ASN A 644 4.38 14.60 -10.14
N TYR A 645 5.15 13.69 -10.74
CA TYR A 645 6.21 14.04 -11.70
C TYR A 645 5.66 14.64 -13.00
N ILE A 646 4.54 14.13 -13.51
CA ILE A 646 3.87 14.68 -14.71
C ILE A 646 3.34 16.09 -14.39
N ASP A 647 2.72 16.28 -13.23
CA ASP A 647 2.17 17.58 -12.80
C ASP A 647 3.30 18.59 -12.48
N TYR A 648 4.47 18.13 -12.01
CA TYR A 648 5.67 18.95 -11.86
C TYR A 648 6.30 19.37 -13.21
N TYR A 649 6.50 18.41 -14.11
CA TYR A 649 7.09 18.70 -15.42
C TYR A 649 6.12 19.45 -16.36
N SER A 650 4.80 19.31 -16.20
CA SER A 650 3.82 20.14 -16.92
C SER A 650 3.90 21.61 -16.50
N TYR A 651 3.94 21.88 -15.19
CA TYR A 651 4.12 23.24 -14.66
C TYR A 651 5.41 23.92 -15.14
N ILE A 652 6.51 23.16 -15.27
CA ILE A 652 7.79 23.69 -15.79
C ILE A 652 7.74 23.83 -17.33
N ALA A 653 7.11 22.90 -18.04
CA ALA A 653 6.88 22.99 -19.48
C ALA A 653 6.01 24.20 -19.87
N GLU A 654 5.00 24.55 -19.06
CA GLU A 654 4.16 25.74 -19.23
C GLU A 654 4.94 27.05 -19.10
N LYS A 655 5.99 27.08 -18.25
CA LYS A 655 6.93 28.20 -18.16
C LYS A 655 7.88 28.34 -19.36
N GLY A 656 7.83 27.39 -20.30
CA GLY A 656 8.59 27.45 -21.55
C GLY A 656 9.94 26.72 -21.54
N ASP A 657 10.22 25.89 -20.52
CA ASP A 657 11.42 25.06 -20.55
C ASP A 657 11.33 23.94 -21.60
N VAL A 658 12.31 23.91 -22.49
CA VAL A 658 12.42 22.96 -23.60
C VAL A 658 12.75 21.55 -23.10
N GLU A 659 13.51 21.42 -22.01
CA GLU A 659 13.88 20.10 -21.49
C GLU A 659 12.68 19.44 -20.78
N ALA A 660 11.95 20.17 -19.94
CA ALA A 660 10.69 19.71 -19.37
C ALA A 660 9.64 19.38 -20.46
N GLN A 661 9.47 20.23 -21.48
CA GLN A 661 8.56 19.94 -22.61
C GLN A 661 8.92 18.64 -23.34
N LEU A 662 10.21 18.40 -23.56
CA LEU A 662 10.72 17.21 -24.23
C LEU A 662 10.55 15.96 -23.37
N LEU A 663 10.87 16.04 -22.08
CA LEU A 663 10.71 14.95 -21.13
C LEU A 663 9.23 14.59 -20.98
N LEU A 664 8.34 15.59 -20.88
CA LEU A 664 6.90 15.41 -20.81
C LEU A 664 6.34 14.76 -22.08
N GLY A 665 6.74 15.24 -23.26
CA GLY A 665 6.37 14.62 -24.54
C GLY A 665 6.87 13.17 -24.67
N LYS A 666 8.06 12.88 -24.16
CA LYS A 666 8.65 11.52 -24.08
C LYS A 666 7.88 10.63 -23.10
N LEU A 667 7.46 11.15 -21.95
CA LEU A 667 6.64 10.43 -20.97
C LEU A 667 5.25 10.08 -21.53
N PHE A 668 4.60 11.04 -22.22
CA PHE A 668 3.32 10.78 -22.88
C PHE A 668 3.45 9.80 -24.05
N TYR A 669 4.46 9.94 -24.91
CA TYR A 669 4.69 9.00 -26.03
C TYR A 669 5.00 7.56 -25.55
N LEU A 670 5.64 7.40 -24.38
CA LEU A 670 5.93 6.09 -23.78
C LEU A 670 4.76 5.49 -22.98
N GLY A 671 3.63 6.19 -22.86
CA GLY A 671 2.34 5.61 -22.47
C GLY A 671 2.15 5.31 -20.98
N THR A 672 2.14 6.33 -20.12
CA THR A 672 1.38 6.27 -18.86
C THR A 672 -0.10 6.54 -19.12
N SER A 673 -1.01 6.03 -18.29
CA SER A 673 -2.46 5.92 -18.57
C SER A 673 -3.25 7.22 -18.78
N ARG A 674 -2.58 8.39 -18.75
CA ARG A 674 -3.15 9.75 -18.97
C ARG A 674 -2.82 10.31 -20.37
N SER A 675 -2.16 9.52 -21.23
CA SER A 675 -1.43 9.99 -22.42
C SER A 675 -2.23 10.30 -23.69
N GLN A 676 -3.57 10.39 -23.65
CA GLN A 676 -4.39 10.54 -24.87
C GLN A 676 -4.80 11.99 -25.19
N ASP A 677 -4.72 12.94 -24.24
CA ASP A 677 -5.40 14.24 -24.39
C ASP A 677 -4.49 15.46 -24.66
N TYR A 678 -3.16 15.34 -24.59
CA TYR A 678 -2.24 16.50 -24.57
C TYR A 678 -1.15 16.53 -25.64
N ILE A 679 -1.50 16.40 -26.92
CA ILE A 679 -0.60 16.78 -28.03
C ILE A 679 -1.34 17.66 -29.05
N GLY A 680 -1.35 18.98 -28.77
CA GLY A 680 -1.92 19.98 -29.67
C GLY A 680 -1.64 21.43 -29.25
N LYS A 681 -0.92 22.16 -30.13
CA LYS A 681 -0.61 23.61 -30.13
C LYS A 681 0.64 24.08 -29.37
N LYS A 682 1.72 24.30 -30.13
CA LYS A 682 2.11 25.65 -30.59
C LYS A 682 3.06 25.55 -31.79
N ASN A 683 2.89 26.45 -32.76
CA ASN A 683 3.81 26.61 -33.90
C ASN A 683 4.90 27.63 -33.53
N GLY A 684 6.15 27.39 -33.92
CA GLY A 684 7.24 28.37 -33.81
C GLY A 684 8.64 27.77 -33.98
N ASP A 685 9.18 27.83 -35.20
CA ASP A 685 10.64 27.80 -35.45
C ASP A 685 11.24 29.19 -35.08
N PRO A 686 12.58 29.41 -34.91
CA PRO A 686 13.69 28.50 -35.26
C PRO A 686 14.79 28.28 -34.19
N TYR A 687 15.37 27.07 -34.28
CA TYR A 687 16.81 26.73 -34.17
C TYR A 687 17.78 27.65 -33.39
N ASP A 688 18.35 27.13 -32.30
CA ASP A 688 19.55 27.66 -31.65
C ASP A 688 20.50 26.51 -31.28
N GLU A 689 21.79 26.68 -31.56
CA GLU A 689 22.78 25.58 -31.67
C GLU A 689 23.06 24.90 -30.32
N LYS A 690 22.87 25.64 -29.23
CA LYS A 690 22.99 25.19 -27.84
C LYS A 690 21.97 24.10 -27.45
N TYR A 691 20.85 23.99 -28.16
CA TYR A 691 19.77 23.05 -27.87
C TYR A 691 19.71 21.85 -28.85
N GLY A 692 20.72 21.68 -29.70
CA GLY A 692 20.70 20.71 -30.82
C GLY A 692 20.33 19.27 -30.44
N ILE A 693 20.84 18.75 -29.32
CA ILE A 693 20.56 17.37 -28.88
C ILE A 693 19.08 17.20 -28.49
N GLY A 694 18.51 18.14 -27.73
CA GLY A 694 17.09 18.15 -27.41
C GLY A 694 16.20 18.35 -28.64
N ALA A 695 16.59 19.26 -29.55
CA ALA A 695 15.87 19.47 -30.80
C ALA A 695 15.82 18.19 -31.67
N ALA A 696 16.90 17.40 -31.71
CA ALA A 696 16.94 16.11 -32.40
C ALA A 696 16.03 15.05 -31.72
N GLU A 697 16.07 14.94 -30.39
CA GLU A 697 15.20 14.03 -29.64
C GLU A 697 13.70 14.39 -29.79
N ALA A 698 13.35 15.68 -29.81
CA ALA A 698 11.99 16.14 -30.06
C ALA A 698 11.54 15.86 -31.51
N ALA A 699 12.39 16.15 -32.50
CA ALA A 699 12.13 15.85 -33.91
C ALA A 699 11.94 14.34 -34.14
N ARG A 700 12.70 13.49 -33.43
CA ARG A 700 12.54 12.03 -33.41
C ARG A 700 11.15 11.62 -32.94
N TYR A 701 10.69 12.09 -31.78
CA TYR A 701 9.37 11.70 -31.25
C TYR A 701 8.22 12.23 -32.09
N LEU A 702 8.25 13.51 -32.51
CA LEU A 702 7.25 14.07 -33.42
C LEU A 702 7.21 13.33 -34.77
N GLY A 703 8.37 12.99 -35.32
CA GLY A 703 8.47 12.18 -36.53
C GLY A 703 7.85 10.80 -36.35
N LEU A 704 8.15 10.09 -35.25
CA LEU A 704 7.58 8.78 -34.93
C LEU A 704 6.07 8.83 -34.75
N MET A 705 5.55 9.85 -34.05
CA MET A 705 4.11 10.07 -33.88
C MET A 705 3.38 10.20 -35.23
N TYR A 706 3.83 11.10 -36.11
CA TYR A 706 3.23 11.23 -37.44
C TYR A 706 3.45 10.00 -38.32
N PHE A 707 4.55 9.26 -38.13
CA PHE A 707 4.83 8.02 -38.85
C PHE A 707 3.91 6.87 -38.43
N ARG A 708 3.55 6.79 -37.15
CA ARG A 708 2.79 5.67 -36.55
C ARG A 708 1.30 5.97 -36.38
N GLY A 709 0.91 7.25 -36.32
CA GLY A 709 -0.46 7.65 -36.01
C GLY A 709 -0.81 7.57 -34.52
N GLU A 710 0.20 7.60 -33.65
CA GLU A 710 0.02 7.52 -32.19
C GLU A 710 -0.21 8.93 -31.65
N GLY A 711 -1.42 9.21 -31.13
CA GLY A 711 -1.83 10.54 -30.62
C GLY A 711 -2.09 11.61 -31.69
N VAL A 712 -1.77 11.35 -32.96
CA VAL A 712 -2.02 12.26 -34.10
C VAL A 712 -2.48 11.47 -35.32
N VAL A 713 -3.17 12.13 -36.27
CA VAL A 713 -3.49 11.51 -37.57
C VAL A 713 -2.21 11.16 -38.32
N GLN A 714 -2.06 9.91 -38.74
CA GLN A 714 -0.88 9.42 -39.45
C GLN A 714 -0.61 10.23 -40.73
N ASN A 715 0.62 10.73 -40.88
CA ASN A 715 1.04 11.51 -42.04
C ASN A 715 2.53 11.30 -42.35
N PHE A 716 2.81 10.41 -43.29
CA PHE A 716 4.17 10.07 -43.72
C PHE A 716 4.97 11.24 -44.30
N ARG A 717 4.30 12.20 -44.96
CA ARG A 717 4.97 13.38 -45.54
C ARG A 717 5.49 14.31 -44.45
N ILE A 718 4.70 14.56 -43.40
CA ILE A 718 5.11 15.35 -42.24
C ILE A 718 6.18 14.62 -41.42
N ALA A 719 6.02 13.30 -41.19
CA ALA A 719 7.02 12.48 -40.52
C ALA A 719 8.39 12.57 -41.21
N LYS A 720 8.42 12.52 -42.55
CA LYS A 720 9.65 12.66 -43.34
C LYS A 720 10.37 13.99 -43.11
N ILE A 721 9.64 15.10 -42.96
CA ILE A 721 10.22 16.43 -42.68
C ILE A 721 10.90 16.42 -41.31
N TRP A 722 10.23 15.88 -40.29
CA TRP A 722 10.80 15.78 -38.93
C TRP A 722 12.01 14.84 -38.87
N PHE A 723 11.95 13.67 -39.53
CA PHE A 723 13.12 12.80 -39.63
C PHE A 723 14.29 13.45 -40.37
N GLN A 724 14.04 14.26 -41.42
CA GLN A 724 15.11 15.01 -42.07
C GLN A 724 15.76 16.04 -41.14
N ARG A 725 14.95 16.76 -40.34
CA ARG A 725 15.46 17.67 -39.30
C ARG A 725 16.35 16.94 -38.28
N GLY A 726 15.92 15.76 -37.80
CA GLY A 726 16.72 14.94 -36.88
C GLY A 726 17.98 14.31 -37.51
N ILE A 727 17.93 13.90 -38.78
CA ILE A 727 19.09 13.37 -39.52
C ILE A 727 20.19 14.42 -39.69
N ASN A 728 19.81 15.68 -39.92
CA ASN A 728 20.78 16.78 -40.04
C ASN A 728 21.61 16.99 -38.76
N ILE A 729 21.09 16.57 -37.60
CA ILE A 729 21.77 16.63 -36.29
C ILE A 729 22.44 15.28 -35.95
N GLY A 730 22.02 14.18 -36.61
CA GLY A 730 22.68 12.87 -36.55
C GLY A 730 21.88 11.73 -35.92
N ASP A 731 20.63 11.94 -35.46
CA ASP A 731 19.89 10.94 -34.66
C ASP A 731 19.67 9.60 -35.40
N ALA A 732 20.15 8.51 -34.80
CA ALA A 732 20.07 7.15 -35.34
C ALA A 732 18.64 6.65 -35.56
N VAL A 733 17.68 7.08 -34.74
CA VAL A 733 16.29 6.61 -34.85
C VAL A 733 15.59 7.29 -36.04
N CYS A 734 15.85 8.57 -36.28
CA CYS A 734 15.44 9.29 -37.48
C CYS A 734 16.03 8.65 -38.74
N GLN A 735 17.33 8.30 -38.73
CA GLN A 735 17.97 7.58 -39.83
C GLN A 735 17.29 6.23 -40.11
N ASN A 736 17.04 5.41 -39.07
CA ASN A 736 16.34 4.14 -39.21
C ASN A 736 14.89 4.30 -39.73
N SER A 737 14.12 5.25 -39.20
CA SER A 737 12.74 5.49 -39.62
C SER A 737 12.66 6.03 -41.06
N MET A 738 13.62 6.86 -41.48
CA MET A 738 13.78 7.27 -42.88
C MET A 738 14.16 6.08 -43.77
N GLY A 739 15.01 5.18 -43.29
CA GLY A 739 15.32 3.92 -43.97
C GLY A 739 14.06 3.06 -44.20
N MET A 740 13.16 2.99 -43.23
CA MET A 740 11.86 2.31 -43.36
C MET A 740 10.95 2.98 -44.38
N ILE A 741 10.92 4.32 -44.45
CA ILE A 741 10.20 5.08 -45.50
C ILE A 741 10.69 4.67 -46.89
N TYR A 742 12.01 4.68 -47.14
CA TYR A 742 12.57 4.29 -48.44
C TYR A 742 12.43 2.79 -48.75
N LEU A 743 12.46 1.91 -47.74
CA LEU A 743 12.30 0.46 -47.92
C LEU A 743 10.88 0.06 -48.33
N LYS A 744 9.86 0.76 -47.80
CA LYS A 744 8.43 0.43 -48.01
C LYS A 744 7.70 1.38 -48.97
N GLY A 745 8.28 2.53 -49.30
CA GLY A 745 7.68 3.53 -50.19
C GLY A 745 6.61 4.42 -49.54
N TYR A 746 6.70 4.68 -48.24
CA TYR A 746 5.69 5.45 -47.51
C TYR A 746 5.65 6.94 -47.93
N GLY A 747 4.46 7.52 -48.06
CA GLY A 747 4.30 8.96 -48.31
C GLY A 747 4.77 9.43 -49.68
N ASP A 748 4.38 8.70 -50.73
CA ASP A 748 4.69 9.00 -52.15
C ASP A 748 6.19 8.97 -52.48
N THR A 749 6.97 8.16 -51.75
CA THR A 749 8.39 7.94 -52.05
C THR A 749 8.57 6.66 -52.86
N ASN A 750 9.40 6.71 -53.91
CA ASN A 750 9.82 5.51 -54.63
C ASN A 750 10.61 4.57 -53.71
N ILE A 751 10.37 3.27 -53.85
CA ILE A 751 11.09 2.22 -53.10
C ILE A 751 12.57 2.25 -53.52
N ASP A 752 13.46 2.52 -52.56
CA ASP A 752 14.91 2.61 -52.78
C ASP A 752 15.63 1.80 -51.70
N THR A 753 15.87 0.52 -52.02
CA THR A 753 16.52 -0.43 -51.10
C THR A 753 17.96 -0.06 -50.80
N LYS A 754 18.67 0.64 -51.70
CA LYS A 754 20.07 1.04 -51.52
C LYS A 754 20.18 2.17 -50.50
N LYS A 755 19.41 3.24 -50.66
CA LYS A 755 19.34 4.33 -49.67
C LYS A 755 18.84 3.83 -48.31
N ALA A 756 17.89 2.90 -48.31
CA ALA A 756 17.47 2.24 -47.08
C ALA A 756 18.63 1.50 -46.39
N THR A 757 19.43 0.69 -47.12
CA THR A 757 20.60 0.02 -46.53
C THR A 757 21.67 0.97 -46.00
N GLU A 758 21.92 2.10 -46.67
CA GLU A 758 22.88 3.11 -46.22
C GLU A 758 22.43 3.76 -44.91
N LEU A 759 21.15 4.15 -44.81
CA LEU A 759 20.55 4.72 -43.61
C LEU A 759 20.49 3.72 -42.44
N PHE A 760 20.12 2.46 -42.70
CA PHE A 760 20.15 1.42 -41.67
C PHE A 760 21.58 1.11 -41.21
N LYS A 761 22.57 1.16 -42.11
CA LYS A 761 23.97 0.97 -41.73
C LYS A 761 24.45 2.12 -40.84
N ALA A 762 24.22 3.38 -41.23
CA ALA A 762 24.59 4.54 -40.42
C ALA A 762 23.97 4.49 -39.00
N ALA A 763 22.70 4.12 -38.88
CA ALA A 763 22.04 3.95 -37.59
C ALA A 763 22.53 2.71 -36.80
N SER A 764 22.89 1.62 -37.49
CA SER A 764 23.47 0.40 -36.91
C SER A 764 24.87 0.66 -36.34
N ASP A 765 25.68 1.45 -37.03
CA ASP A 765 27.04 1.83 -36.63
C ASP A 765 27.01 2.74 -35.38
N GLN A 766 25.95 3.55 -35.21
CA GLN A 766 25.60 4.24 -33.94
C GLN A 766 25.06 3.30 -32.84
N GLY A 767 24.96 2.00 -33.09
CA GLY A 767 24.55 1.00 -32.10
C GLY A 767 23.04 0.80 -31.92
N LEU A 768 22.19 1.35 -32.80
CA LEU A 768 20.73 1.17 -32.72
C LEU A 768 20.30 -0.24 -33.14
N SER A 769 19.74 -1.02 -32.20
CA SER A 769 19.38 -2.41 -32.47
C SER A 769 18.23 -2.59 -33.46
N SER A 770 17.25 -1.69 -33.52
CA SER A 770 16.19 -1.75 -34.54
C SER A 770 16.76 -1.58 -35.97
N ALA A 771 17.81 -0.77 -36.12
CA ALA A 771 18.51 -0.63 -37.40
C ALA A 771 19.29 -1.91 -37.76
N LYS A 772 19.95 -2.54 -36.78
CA LYS A 772 20.59 -3.86 -36.96
C LYS A 772 19.60 -4.92 -37.42
N VAL A 773 18.40 -4.99 -36.82
CA VAL A 773 17.33 -5.90 -37.24
C VAL A 773 16.87 -5.62 -38.67
N ASN A 774 16.63 -4.35 -39.03
CA ASN A 774 16.20 -3.98 -40.39
C ASN A 774 17.28 -4.27 -41.44
N LEU A 775 18.56 -4.03 -41.12
CA LEU A 775 19.69 -4.39 -41.98
C LEU A 775 19.85 -5.92 -42.11
N ALA A 776 19.66 -6.67 -41.02
CA ALA A 776 19.70 -8.13 -41.01
C ALA A 776 18.56 -8.76 -41.82
N LYS A 777 17.33 -8.21 -41.75
CA LYS A 777 16.20 -8.59 -42.63
C LYS A 777 16.57 -8.48 -44.11
N ILE A 778 17.33 -7.44 -44.50
CA ILE A 778 17.80 -7.26 -45.89
C ILE A 778 18.87 -8.29 -46.26
N TYR A 779 19.86 -8.55 -45.40
CA TYR A 779 20.85 -9.60 -45.66
C TYR A 779 20.24 -11.01 -45.71
N LEU A 780 19.22 -11.28 -44.89
CA LEU A 780 18.46 -12.53 -44.92
C LEU A 780 17.70 -12.69 -46.25
N ALA A 781 17.09 -11.63 -46.78
CA ALA A 781 16.48 -11.63 -48.11
C ALA A 781 17.52 -11.82 -49.24
N GLN A 782 18.75 -11.35 -49.05
CA GLN A 782 19.89 -11.57 -49.94
C GLN A 782 20.54 -12.97 -49.78
N LYS A 783 20.07 -13.79 -48.83
CA LYS A 783 20.62 -15.11 -48.44
C LYS A 783 22.04 -15.07 -47.84
N ASP A 784 22.48 -13.91 -47.34
CA ASP A 784 23.71 -13.77 -46.55
C ASP A 784 23.42 -14.09 -45.08
N TYR A 785 23.24 -15.39 -44.80
CA TYR A 785 22.84 -15.86 -43.47
C TYR A 785 23.89 -15.58 -42.38
N THR A 786 25.18 -15.47 -42.73
CA THR A 786 26.24 -15.24 -41.74
C THR A 786 26.21 -13.80 -41.23
N LYS A 787 26.09 -12.81 -42.12
CA LYS A 787 25.92 -11.40 -41.69
C LYS A 787 24.58 -11.17 -41.01
N ALA A 788 23.50 -11.80 -41.50
CA ALA A 788 22.18 -11.70 -40.89
C ALA A 788 22.18 -12.23 -39.44
N TYR A 789 22.73 -13.43 -39.21
CA TYR A 789 22.80 -14.05 -37.87
C TYR A 789 23.53 -13.15 -36.87
N LEU A 790 24.74 -12.69 -37.23
CA LEU A 790 25.56 -11.82 -36.37
C LEU A 790 24.83 -10.51 -36.01
N LEU A 791 24.14 -9.89 -36.98
CA LEU A 791 23.40 -8.64 -36.73
C LEU A 791 22.15 -8.86 -35.87
N PHE A 792 21.44 -9.99 -36.01
CA PHE A 792 20.33 -10.33 -35.11
C PHE A 792 20.82 -10.65 -33.70
N GLU A 793 21.95 -11.36 -33.54
CA GLU A 793 22.56 -11.63 -32.23
C GLU A 793 23.01 -10.34 -31.54
N LEU A 794 23.66 -9.41 -32.27
CA LEU A 794 24.01 -8.07 -31.77
C LEU A 794 22.80 -7.15 -31.53
N ALA A 795 21.61 -7.52 -32.00
CA ALA A 795 20.38 -6.79 -31.73
C ALA A 795 19.60 -7.34 -30.52
N TRP A 796 19.69 -8.64 -30.29
CA TRP A 796 18.97 -9.40 -29.25
C TRP A 796 19.06 -8.76 -27.86
N ASP A 797 20.24 -8.30 -27.44
CA ASP A 797 20.45 -7.72 -26.10
C ASP A 797 19.62 -6.44 -25.81
N LYS A 798 19.16 -5.74 -26.85
CA LYS A 798 18.55 -4.39 -26.74
C LYS A 798 17.20 -4.24 -27.44
N ASN A 799 16.96 -4.90 -28.58
CA ASN A 799 15.64 -5.04 -29.19
C ASN A 799 15.34 -6.53 -29.47
N PRO A 800 14.83 -7.25 -28.46
CA PRO A 800 14.90 -8.71 -28.44
C PRO A 800 13.82 -9.42 -29.27
N VAL A 801 12.66 -8.80 -29.50
CA VAL A 801 11.47 -9.55 -29.98
C VAL A 801 11.58 -9.94 -31.46
N GLU A 802 11.72 -8.96 -32.36
CA GLU A 802 11.95 -9.27 -33.78
C GLU A 802 13.25 -10.09 -33.97
N ALA A 803 14.32 -9.72 -33.26
CA ALA A 803 15.61 -10.40 -33.34
C ALA A 803 15.50 -11.90 -32.97
N ALA A 804 14.83 -12.25 -31.86
CA ALA A 804 14.59 -13.65 -31.52
C ALA A 804 13.75 -14.38 -32.55
N TYR A 805 12.71 -13.75 -33.12
CA TYR A 805 11.89 -14.41 -34.12
C TYR A 805 12.73 -14.81 -35.36
N TYR A 806 13.61 -13.93 -35.85
CA TYR A 806 14.49 -14.27 -36.97
C TYR A 806 15.60 -15.25 -36.57
N LEU A 807 16.21 -15.14 -35.38
CA LEU A 807 17.15 -16.16 -34.88
C LEU A 807 16.49 -17.54 -34.72
N ALA A 808 15.24 -17.59 -34.25
CA ALA A 808 14.46 -18.80 -34.10
C ALA A 808 14.12 -19.43 -35.46
N THR A 809 13.63 -18.65 -36.42
CA THR A 809 13.32 -19.14 -37.78
C THR A 809 14.56 -19.60 -38.52
N MET A 810 15.69 -18.89 -38.41
CA MET A 810 16.98 -19.33 -38.96
C MET A 810 17.49 -20.63 -38.33
N SER A 811 17.40 -20.75 -36.99
CA SER A 811 17.82 -21.94 -36.24
C SER A 811 16.88 -23.13 -36.45
N TYR A 812 15.57 -22.89 -36.64
CA TYR A 812 14.57 -23.92 -36.96
C TYR A 812 14.77 -24.49 -38.37
N ASN A 813 15.13 -23.64 -39.34
CA ASN A 813 15.35 -24.02 -40.73
C ASN A 813 16.82 -24.44 -41.02
N GLU A 814 17.66 -24.60 -39.98
CA GLU A 814 19.09 -24.98 -40.07
C GLU A 814 19.93 -24.08 -41.02
N LEU A 815 19.55 -22.80 -41.16
CA LEU A 815 20.21 -21.84 -42.06
C LEU A 815 21.53 -21.28 -41.50
N SER A 816 21.86 -21.56 -40.25
CA SER A 816 23.08 -21.12 -39.55
C SER A 816 23.79 -22.29 -38.88
N LYS A 817 25.13 -22.26 -38.86
CA LYS A 817 25.95 -23.34 -38.27
C LYS A 817 25.77 -23.52 -36.76
N GLU A 818 25.17 -22.54 -36.09
CA GLU A 818 24.89 -22.55 -34.65
C GLU A 818 23.45 -22.93 -34.29
N SER A 819 22.71 -23.51 -35.25
CA SER A 819 21.35 -23.99 -35.03
C SER A 819 21.31 -25.05 -33.92
N SER A 820 20.48 -24.81 -32.91
CA SER A 820 20.23 -25.77 -31.84
C SER A 820 18.76 -25.73 -31.45
N CYS A 821 18.14 -26.91 -31.40
CA CYS A 821 16.74 -27.08 -31.02
C CYS A 821 16.40 -26.37 -29.69
N GLN A 822 17.31 -26.41 -28.71
CA GLN A 822 17.15 -25.74 -27.42
C GLN A 822 17.15 -24.21 -27.57
N ARG A 823 18.09 -23.64 -28.35
CA ARG A 823 18.13 -22.20 -28.68
C ARG A 823 16.84 -21.78 -29.39
N THR A 824 16.40 -22.54 -30.41
CA THR A 824 15.15 -22.32 -31.15
C THR A 824 13.94 -22.22 -30.22
N VAL A 825 13.76 -23.18 -29.30
CA VAL A 825 12.65 -23.14 -28.33
C VAL A 825 12.76 -21.92 -27.42
N THR A 826 13.95 -21.58 -26.91
CA THR A 826 14.10 -20.40 -26.03
C THR A 826 13.75 -19.09 -26.74
N TYR A 827 14.12 -18.92 -28.00
CA TYR A 827 13.81 -17.72 -28.77
C TYR A 827 12.30 -17.63 -29.10
N TYR A 828 11.67 -18.68 -29.64
CA TYR A 828 10.21 -18.63 -29.90
C TYR A 828 9.38 -18.51 -28.61
N LYS A 829 9.79 -19.18 -27.53
CA LYS A 829 9.17 -19.02 -26.20
C LYS A 829 9.25 -17.55 -25.76
N TYR A 830 10.41 -16.91 -25.90
CA TYR A 830 10.59 -15.51 -25.53
C TYR A 830 9.65 -14.59 -26.33
N VAL A 831 9.60 -14.72 -27.67
CA VAL A 831 8.68 -13.96 -28.53
C VAL A 831 7.24 -14.13 -28.05
N SER A 832 6.83 -15.38 -27.82
CA SER A 832 5.50 -15.72 -27.32
C SER A 832 5.19 -15.03 -26.00
N GLU A 833 6.09 -15.10 -25.02
CA GLU A 833 5.89 -14.51 -23.69
C GLU A 833 5.86 -12.96 -23.71
N ARG A 834 6.61 -12.33 -24.62
CA ARG A 834 6.70 -10.87 -24.76
C ARG A 834 5.51 -10.24 -25.49
N ILE A 835 5.01 -10.86 -26.56
CA ILE A 835 3.82 -10.38 -27.29
C ILE A 835 2.56 -10.89 -26.56
N GLY A 836 2.43 -10.49 -25.29
CA GLY A 836 1.44 -11.05 -24.37
C GLY A 836 0.01 -10.49 -24.51
N THR A 837 -0.18 -9.36 -25.19
CA THR A 837 -1.47 -8.63 -25.24
C THR A 837 -2.64 -9.50 -25.69
N VAL A 838 -2.45 -10.29 -26.75
CA VAL A 838 -3.50 -11.06 -27.42
C VAL A 838 -4.14 -12.13 -26.51
N TYR A 839 -3.38 -12.65 -25.53
CA TYR A 839 -3.79 -13.85 -24.80
C TYR A 839 -3.55 -13.81 -23.28
N SER A 840 -2.78 -12.86 -22.73
CA SER A 840 -2.36 -12.94 -21.33
C SER A 840 -3.46 -12.55 -20.35
N THR A 841 -3.67 -13.40 -19.35
CA THR A 841 -4.53 -13.15 -18.17
C THR A 841 -3.81 -12.31 -17.10
N LEU A 842 -2.61 -11.80 -17.38
CA LEU A 842 -1.78 -11.13 -16.38
C LEU A 842 -2.18 -9.67 -16.16
N GLU A 843 -2.62 -8.97 -17.19
CA GLU A 843 -3.16 -7.61 -17.04
C GLU A 843 -4.49 -7.61 -16.25
N GLU A 844 -5.33 -8.62 -16.51
CA GLU A 844 -6.56 -8.87 -15.74
C GLU A 844 -6.23 -9.22 -14.27
N ALA A 845 -5.21 -10.05 -14.03
CA ALA A 845 -4.73 -10.37 -12.70
C ALA A 845 -4.11 -9.14 -11.99
N GLU A 846 -3.42 -8.26 -12.71
CA GLU A 846 -2.82 -7.04 -12.15
C GLU A 846 -3.91 -6.02 -11.78
N LYS A 847 -4.91 -5.81 -12.63
CA LYS A 847 -6.12 -5.03 -12.29
C LYS A 847 -6.91 -5.65 -11.14
N ALA A 848 -7.00 -6.98 -11.08
CA ALA A 848 -7.62 -7.67 -9.96
C ALA A 848 -6.84 -7.47 -8.66
N TYR A 849 -5.51 -7.46 -8.71
CA TYR A 849 -4.63 -7.23 -7.57
C TYR A 849 -4.69 -5.78 -7.06
N GLU A 850 -4.72 -4.79 -7.97
CA GLU A 850 -4.98 -3.38 -7.62
C GLU A 850 -6.35 -3.22 -6.92
N ASN A 851 -7.37 -3.93 -7.41
CA ASN A 851 -8.70 -4.02 -6.79
C ASN A 851 -8.77 -5.00 -5.59
N ASN A 852 -7.63 -5.55 -5.17
CA ASN A 852 -7.47 -6.48 -4.04
C ASN A 852 -8.30 -7.78 -4.14
N ASN A 853 -8.76 -8.14 -5.34
CA ASN A 853 -9.42 -9.41 -5.64
C ASN A 853 -8.39 -10.55 -5.75
N ILE A 854 -8.05 -11.11 -4.59
CA ILE A 854 -7.04 -12.17 -4.44
C ILE A 854 -7.39 -13.41 -5.28
N HIS A 855 -8.67 -13.80 -5.37
CA HIS A 855 -9.09 -14.98 -6.13
C HIS A 855 -8.81 -14.83 -7.63
N MET A 856 -9.22 -13.71 -8.23
CA MET A 856 -8.94 -13.42 -9.64
C MET A 856 -7.44 -13.32 -9.92
N THR A 857 -6.69 -12.68 -9.02
CA THR A 857 -5.23 -12.58 -9.13
C THR A 857 -4.58 -13.98 -9.14
N LEU A 858 -5.03 -14.88 -8.24
CA LEU A 858 -4.54 -16.26 -8.16
C LEU A 858 -4.88 -17.06 -9.42
N ILE A 859 -6.12 -17.01 -9.91
CA ILE A 859 -6.56 -17.73 -11.11
C ILE A 859 -5.75 -17.27 -12.33
N GLY A 860 -5.64 -15.96 -12.55
CA GLY A 860 -4.84 -15.40 -13.65
C GLY A 860 -3.35 -15.76 -13.55
N SER A 861 -2.81 -15.85 -12.33
CA SER A 861 -1.44 -16.32 -12.06
C SER A 861 -1.25 -17.81 -12.39
N LEU A 862 -2.21 -18.67 -12.03
CA LEU A 862 -2.16 -20.12 -12.32
C LEU A 862 -2.22 -20.39 -13.82
N ILE A 863 -3.11 -19.69 -14.53
CA ILE A 863 -3.22 -19.76 -16.00
C ILE A 863 -1.90 -19.32 -16.65
N ALA A 864 -1.29 -18.23 -16.19
CA ALA A 864 0.00 -17.76 -16.68
C ALA A 864 1.16 -18.74 -16.39
N ALA A 865 1.13 -19.42 -15.24
CA ALA A 865 2.14 -20.39 -14.84
C ALA A 865 2.05 -21.74 -15.61
N GLU A 866 0.86 -22.14 -16.06
CA GLU A 866 0.70 -23.22 -17.06
C GLU A 866 1.17 -22.77 -18.46
N GLN A 867 1.05 -21.48 -18.82
CA GLN A 867 1.58 -20.88 -20.06
C GLN A 867 3.10 -20.57 -20.02
N ALA A 868 3.87 -21.28 -19.20
CA ALA A 868 5.32 -21.12 -19.03
C ALA A 868 5.84 -19.82 -18.37
N LYS A 869 5.00 -18.86 -18.01
CA LYS A 869 5.46 -17.57 -17.45
C LYS A 869 5.91 -17.75 -16.00
N SER A 870 7.06 -17.15 -15.65
CA SER A 870 7.67 -17.28 -14.32
C SER A 870 6.98 -16.44 -13.23
N TYR A 871 5.75 -16.82 -12.88
CA TYR A 871 4.95 -16.22 -11.81
C TYR A 871 4.88 -17.17 -10.61
N VAL A 872 5.41 -16.71 -9.49
CA VAL A 872 5.33 -17.36 -8.19
C VAL A 872 4.96 -16.31 -7.17
N SER A 873 3.72 -16.38 -6.69
CA SER A 873 3.12 -15.43 -5.76
C SER A 873 3.08 -16.01 -4.35
N ARG A 874 3.55 -15.22 -3.37
CA ARG A 874 3.52 -15.60 -1.95
C ARG A 874 2.12 -15.39 -1.36
N TYR A 875 1.18 -16.28 -1.66
CA TYR A 875 -0.10 -16.29 -0.97
C TYR A 875 -0.01 -17.02 0.38
N LYS A 876 -0.42 -16.33 1.46
CA LYS A 876 -0.66 -16.97 2.75
C LYS A 876 -1.83 -17.95 2.61
N LYS A 877 -1.77 -19.04 3.38
CA LYS A 877 -2.72 -20.17 3.41
C LYS A 877 -4.18 -19.74 3.71
N ASP A 878 -4.36 -18.56 4.30
CA ASP A 878 -5.62 -18.03 4.82
C ASP A 878 -6.64 -17.57 3.75
N TYR A 879 -6.25 -17.41 2.48
CA TYR A 879 -7.11 -16.78 1.45
C TYR A 879 -7.64 -17.72 0.36
N PHE A 880 -6.98 -18.87 0.15
CA PHE A 880 -7.49 -19.97 -0.67
C PHE A 880 -6.71 -21.24 -0.30
N PRO A 881 -7.34 -22.43 -0.18
CA PRO A 881 -6.65 -23.67 0.14
C PRO A 881 -5.90 -24.21 -1.10
N MET A 882 -4.87 -23.48 -1.53
CA MET A 882 -3.89 -23.99 -2.48
C MET A 882 -3.17 -25.16 -1.82
N SER A 883 -3.41 -26.39 -2.31
CA SER A 883 -2.78 -27.58 -1.74
C SER A 883 -1.26 -27.43 -1.72
N ASP A 884 -0.64 -27.76 -0.58
CA ASP A 884 0.81 -27.68 -0.37
C ASP A 884 1.59 -28.47 -1.47
N GLN A 885 1.01 -29.56 -1.97
CA GLN A 885 1.51 -30.34 -3.11
C GLN A 885 1.58 -29.54 -4.42
N LEU A 886 0.55 -28.74 -4.67
CA LEU A 886 0.43 -27.95 -5.90
C LEU A 886 1.38 -26.75 -5.85
N SER A 887 1.51 -26.10 -4.70
CA SER A 887 2.52 -25.07 -4.43
C SER A 887 3.94 -25.57 -4.72
N LEU A 888 4.31 -26.75 -4.20
CA LEU A 888 5.61 -27.36 -4.49
C LEU A 888 5.84 -27.55 -5.99
N ILE A 889 4.83 -28.01 -6.73
CA ILE A 889 4.95 -28.21 -8.19
C ILE A 889 5.24 -26.89 -8.90
N TYR A 890 4.57 -25.79 -8.55
CA TYR A 890 4.86 -24.49 -9.14
C TYR A 890 6.24 -23.95 -8.74
N TYR A 891 6.69 -24.14 -7.49
CA TYR A 891 8.09 -23.85 -7.13
C TYR A 891 9.09 -24.69 -7.95
N THR A 892 8.84 -25.99 -8.15
CA THR A 892 9.74 -26.84 -8.97
C THR A 892 9.77 -26.42 -10.45
N ARG A 893 8.65 -25.94 -10.99
CA ARG A 893 8.54 -25.41 -12.35
C ARG A 893 9.32 -24.10 -12.49
N ALA A 894 9.18 -23.17 -11.54
CA ALA A 894 9.93 -21.92 -11.54
C ALA A 894 11.44 -22.13 -11.28
N ALA A 895 11.80 -23.08 -10.42
CA ALA A 895 13.18 -23.52 -10.22
C ALA A 895 13.82 -24.04 -11.53
N LYS A 896 13.09 -24.87 -12.31
CA LYS A 896 13.49 -25.30 -13.67
C LYS A 896 13.57 -24.16 -14.69
N GLN A 897 13.09 -22.96 -14.37
CA GLN A 897 13.25 -21.73 -15.16
C GLN A 897 14.36 -20.83 -14.58
N ASN A 898 15.28 -21.39 -13.80
CA ASN A 898 16.41 -20.70 -13.16
C ASN A 898 16.00 -19.60 -12.16
N ASN A 899 14.79 -19.66 -11.59
CA ASN A 899 14.40 -18.76 -10.50
C ASN A 899 15.05 -19.24 -9.18
N VAL A 900 16.07 -18.50 -8.72
CA VAL A 900 16.87 -18.85 -7.53
C VAL A 900 16.02 -18.85 -6.25
N ASP A 901 15.16 -17.85 -6.05
CA ASP A 901 14.29 -17.79 -4.86
C ASP A 901 13.30 -18.98 -4.83
N ALA A 902 12.87 -19.46 -6.00
CA ALA A 902 12.06 -20.68 -6.10
C ALA A 902 12.85 -21.97 -5.85
N MET A 903 14.15 -22.02 -6.20
CA MET A 903 15.03 -23.14 -5.83
C MET A 903 15.22 -23.25 -4.31
N VAL A 904 15.39 -22.12 -3.61
CA VAL A 904 15.48 -22.10 -2.14
C VAL A 904 14.14 -22.56 -1.53
N ARG A 905 12.99 -22.08 -2.02
CA ARG A 905 11.67 -22.52 -1.52
C ARG A 905 11.39 -24.00 -1.76
N MET A 906 11.81 -24.54 -2.89
CA MET A 906 11.75 -25.97 -3.15
C MET A 906 12.61 -26.77 -2.13
N GLY A 907 13.76 -26.21 -1.73
CA GLY A 907 14.57 -26.74 -0.63
C GLY A 907 13.84 -26.73 0.71
N ASP A 908 13.26 -25.59 1.11
CA ASP A 908 12.48 -25.45 2.35
C ASP A 908 11.33 -26.49 2.42
N TYR A 909 10.57 -26.65 1.34
CA TYR A 909 9.45 -27.60 1.28
C TYR A 909 9.91 -29.06 1.45
N TYR A 910 11.04 -29.45 0.85
CA TYR A 910 11.61 -30.79 1.06
C TYR A 910 12.20 -30.98 2.45
N LEU A 911 12.71 -29.91 3.07
CA LEU A 911 13.23 -29.95 4.44
C LEU A 911 12.12 -30.13 5.47
N GLU A 912 11.06 -29.34 5.37
CA GLU A 912 9.93 -29.31 6.30
C GLU A 912 8.91 -30.44 6.05
N GLY A 913 8.91 -31.03 4.85
CA GLY A 913 7.91 -32.02 4.45
C GLY A 913 6.56 -31.40 4.10
N ILE A 914 6.57 -30.19 3.52
CA ILE A 914 5.37 -29.50 3.05
C ILE A 914 5.00 -30.04 1.66
N GLY A 915 3.78 -30.57 1.53
CA GLY A 915 3.27 -31.19 0.30
C GLY A 915 3.90 -32.54 -0.07
N THR A 916 5.07 -32.90 0.46
CA THR A 916 5.71 -34.21 0.25
C THR A 916 6.30 -34.73 1.56
N LYS A 917 6.64 -36.02 1.64
CA LYS A 917 7.39 -36.53 2.80
C LYS A 917 8.73 -35.80 2.89
N ALA A 918 9.13 -35.38 4.10
CA ALA A 918 10.40 -34.71 4.34
C ALA A 918 11.58 -35.55 3.78
N ASP A 919 12.43 -34.91 2.99
CA ASP A 919 13.55 -35.51 2.29
C ASP A 919 14.73 -34.51 2.30
N PRO A 920 15.53 -34.49 3.38
CA PRO A 920 16.63 -33.53 3.51
C PRO A 920 17.69 -33.72 2.42
N SER A 921 17.85 -34.93 1.88
CA SER A 921 18.77 -35.24 0.78
C SER A 921 18.35 -34.56 -0.53
N LYS A 922 17.05 -34.35 -0.77
CA LYS A 922 16.57 -33.48 -1.85
C LYS A 922 16.74 -31.99 -1.52
N ALA A 923 16.43 -31.58 -0.30
CA ALA A 923 16.55 -30.18 0.13
C ALA A 923 17.98 -29.64 -0.10
N ILE A 924 18.99 -30.41 0.31
CA ILE A 924 20.41 -30.12 0.10
C ILE A 924 20.74 -29.88 -1.38
N LYS A 925 20.26 -30.74 -2.29
CA LYS A 925 20.52 -30.57 -3.73
C LYS A 925 19.93 -29.27 -4.26
N CYS A 926 18.76 -28.87 -3.75
CA CYS A 926 18.12 -27.60 -4.11
C CYS A 926 18.97 -26.41 -3.62
N PHE A 927 19.39 -26.43 -2.35
CA PHE A 927 20.23 -25.36 -1.80
C PHE A 927 21.64 -25.32 -2.42
N MET A 928 22.24 -26.47 -2.77
CA MET A 928 23.48 -26.54 -3.55
C MET A 928 23.30 -25.88 -4.91
N SER A 929 22.29 -26.28 -5.70
CA SER A 929 22.03 -25.65 -7.00
C SER A 929 21.73 -24.15 -6.92
N ALA A 930 21.15 -23.67 -5.82
CA ALA A 930 20.93 -22.25 -5.58
C ALA A 930 22.22 -21.52 -5.13
N ALA A 931 23.07 -22.16 -4.33
CA ALA A 931 24.36 -21.63 -3.90
C ALA A 931 25.39 -21.59 -5.02
N ASP A 932 25.38 -22.57 -5.93
CA ASP A 932 26.26 -22.64 -7.12
C ASP A 932 26.02 -21.46 -8.08
N THR A 933 24.86 -20.79 -8.01
CA THR A 933 24.63 -19.54 -8.77
C THR A 933 25.47 -18.36 -8.25
N GLY A 934 25.98 -18.44 -7.02
CA GLY A 934 26.76 -17.39 -6.36
C GLY A 934 25.94 -16.17 -5.91
N ILE A 935 24.62 -16.11 -6.19
CA ILE A 935 23.80 -14.90 -5.96
C ILE A 935 22.99 -14.97 -4.64
N SER A 936 22.70 -16.18 -4.12
CA SER A 936 21.84 -16.35 -2.93
C SER A 936 22.61 -16.63 -1.63
N ALA A 937 22.85 -15.56 -0.86
CA ALA A 937 23.36 -15.65 0.51
C ALA A 937 22.47 -16.53 1.40
N LEU A 938 21.13 -16.51 1.22
CA LEU A 938 20.20 -17.33 1.98
C LEU A 938 20.38 -18.84 1.69
N ALA A 939 20.55 -19.22 0.42
CA ALA A 939 20.85 -20.61 0.06
C ALA A 939 22.16 -21.11 0.69
N ILE A 940 23.19 -20.26 0.64
CA ILE A 940 24.52 -20.56 1.20
C ILE A 940 24.44 -20.66 2.73
N TRP A 941 23.69 -19.79 3.40
CA TRP A 941 23.46 -19.84 4.84
C TRP A 941 22.68 -21.10 5.26
N ASN A 942 21.63 -21.47 4.50
CA ASN A 942 20.88 -22.71 4.71
C ASN A 942 21.79 -23.95 4.60
N LEU A 943 22.68 -24.01 3.60
CA LEU A 943 23.70 -25.08 3.52
C LEU A 943 24.59 -25.11 4.77
N GLY A 944 25.09 -23.95 5.20
CA GLY A 944 25.90 -23.85 6.42
C GLY A 944 25.18 -24.42 7.66
N TRP A 945 23.88 -24.14 7.79
CA TRP A 945 23.03 -24.69 8.84
C TRP A 945 22.79 -26.21 8.70
N MET A 946 22.66 -26.74 7.48
CA MET A 946 22.54 -28.20 7.28
C MET A 946 23.83 -28.94 7.63
N TYR A 947 25.00 -28.40 7.27
CA TYR A 947 26.31 -28.91 7.69
C TYR A 947 26.54 -28.79 9.21
N GLU A 948 26.09 -27.70 9.84
CA GLU A 948 26.17 -27.53 11.30
C GLU A 948 25.39 -28.63 12.04
N ASN A 949 24.17 -28.92 11.61
CA ASN A 949 23.26 -29.82 12.32
C ASN A 949 23.35 -31.29 11.84
N GLY A 950 24.03 -31.58 10.73
CA GLY A 950 24.14 -32.93 10.16
C GLY A 950 22.83 -33.44 9.57
N ILE A 951 22.02 -32.55 8.98
CA ILE A 951 20.71 -32.88 8.42
C ILE A 951 20.90 -33.28 6.95
N GLY A 952 20.74 -34.57 6.63
CA GLY A 952 20.87 -35.12 5.27
C GLY A 952 22.30 -35.21 4.69
N ILE A 953 23.29 -34.56 5.33
CA ILE A 953 24.73 -34.78 5.14
C ILE A 953 25.37 -35.03 6.52
N GLN A 954 26.53 -35.69 6.55
CA GLN A 954 27.36 -35.80 7.76
C GLN A 954 27.72 -34.41 8.33
N GLN A 955 27.62 -34.25 9.65
CA GLN A 955 27.96 -32.99 10.34
C GLN A 955 29.43 -32.58 10.09
N ASP A 956 29.64 -31.38 9.58
CA ASP A 956 30.96 -30.76 9.39
C ASP A 956 30.93 -29.27 9.77
N PHE A 957 31.57 -28.93 10.89
CA PHE A 957 31.63 -27.55 11.38
C PHE A 957 32.59 -26.65 10.58
N LEU A 958 33.59 -27.21 9.89
CA LEU A 958 34.52 -26.43 9.08
C LEU A 958 33.85 -26.00 7.77
N LEU A 959 33.13 -26.92 7.11
CA LEU A 959 32.33 -26.56 5.94
C LEU A 959 31.20 -25.60 6.32
N ALA A 960 30.50 -25.84 7.44
CA ALA A 960 29.48 -24.91 7.96
C ALA A 960 30.04 -23.49 8.12
N LYS A 961 31.21 -23.34 8.78
CA LYS A 961 31.91 -22.05 8.91
C LYS A 961 32.21 -21.43 7.53
N ARG A 962 32.73 -22.23 6.58
CA ARG A 962 33.07 -21.75 5.23
C ARG A 962 31.84 -21.23 4.49
N HIS A 963 30.72 -21.96 4.55
CA HIS A 963 29.46 -21.51 3.95
C HIS A 963 28.93 -20.24 4.63
N TYR A 964 28.95 -20.13 5.96
CA TYR A 964 28.55 -18.89 6.63
C TYR A 964 29.40 -17.68 6.22
N VAL A 965 30.73 -17.83 6.12
CA VAL A 965 31.61 -16.75 5.63
C VAL A 965 31.31 -16.44 4.15
N ASN A 966 31.06 -17.45 3.31
CA ASN A 966 30.71 -17.23 1.91
C ASN A 966 29.38 -16.49 1.74
N ALA A 967 28.38 -16.73 2.60
CA ALA A 967 27.12 -15.99 2.59
C ALA A 967 27.32 -14.49 2.89
N LEU A 968 28.23 -14.15 3.81
CA LEU A 968 28.62 -12.75 4.09
C LEU A 968 29.34 -12.09 2.90
N LEU A 969 30.17 -12.84 2.17
CA LEU A 969 30.81 -12.32 0.94
C LEU A 969 29.79 -12.12 -0.18
N THR A 970 28.72 -12.92 -0.24
CA THR A 970 27.63 -12.79 -1.22
C THR A 970 26.71 -11.61 -0.94
N SER A 971 26.39 -11.30 0.32
CA SER A 971 25.69 -10.06 0.68
C SER A 971 26.09 -9.49 2.05
N SER A 972 26.35 -8.19 2.07
CA SER A 972 26.60 -7.42 3.30
C SER A 972 25.43 -7.49 4.28
N GLU A 973 24.20 -7.52 3.77
CA GLU A 973 22.96 -7.64 4.55
C GLU A 973 22.89 -8.95 5.37
N ALA A 974 23.65 -9.99 4.99
CA ALA A 974 23.72 -11.25 5.75
C ALA A 974 24.60 -11.17 7.01
N TRP A 975 25.22 -10.02 7.31
CA TRP A 975 26.20 -9.88 8.40
C TRP A 975 25.68 -10.31 9.78
N LEU A 976 24.51 -9.82 10.21
CA LEU A 976 23.97 -10.15 11.53
C LEU A 976 23.59 -11.66 11.65
N PRO A 977 22.82 -12.26 10.71
CA PRO A 977 22.55 -13.70 10.74
C PRO A 977 23.80 -14.59 10.67
N VAL A 978 24.82 -14.19 9.91
CA VAL A 978 26.09 -14.92 9.78
C VAL A 978 26.91 -14.83 11.07
N THR A 979 27.09 -13.64 11.65
CA THR A 979 27.88 -13.48 12.87
C THR A 979 27.26 -14.22 14.05
N LEU A 980 25.93 -14.15 14.22
CA LEU A 980 25.21 -14.95 15.22
C LEU A 980 25.38 -16.46 15.01
N SER A 981 25.32 -16.93 13.76
CA SER A 981 25.55 -18.34 13.42
C SER A 981 26.99 -18.78 13.72
N LEU A 982 27.98 -17.93 13.47
CA LEU A 982 29.39 -18.19 13.79
C LEU A 982 29.66 -18.17 15.30
N ILE A 983 28.99 -17.31 16.07
CA ILE A 983 29.05 -17.30 17.54
C ILE A 983 28.43 -18.60 18.09
N LYS A 984 27.23 -18.97 17.64
CA LYS A 984 26.55 -20.23 17.98
C LYS A 984 27.44 -21.44 17.66
N LEU A 985 28.07 -21.47 16.50
CA LEU A 985 29.00 -22.53 16.07
C LEU A 985 30.21 -22.64 17.03
N ARG A 986 30.79 -21.51 17.45
CA ARG A 986 31.87 -21.49 18.46
C ARG A 986 31.38 -21.99 19.83
N ILE A 987 30.21 -21.56 20.29
CA ILE A 987 29.62 -22.03 21.57
C ILE A 987 29.42 -23.55 21.54
N ARG A 988 28.83 -24.08 20.46
CA ARG A 988 28.68 -25.54 20.26
C ARG A 988 30.02 -26.27 20.21
N SER A 989 31.04 -25.70 19.56
CA SER A 989 32.40 -26.25 19.54
C SER A 989 33.04 -26.31 20.93
N VAL A 990 32.88 -25.25 21.74
CA VAL A 990 33.38 -25.21 23.13
C VAL A 990 32.64 -26.22 24.00
N TYR A 991 31.31 -26.26 23.92
CA TYR A 991 30.48 -27.22 24.64
C TYR A 991 30.87 -28.68 24.32
N LYS A 992 31.01 -29.02 23.04
CA LYS A 992 31.43 -30.37 22.60
C LYS A 992 32.83 -30.72 23.09
N SER A 993 33.75 -29.74 23.15
CA SER A 993 35.09 -29.92 23.72
C SER A 993 35.11 -30.13 25.23
N ILE A 994 34.14 -29.56 25.97
CA ILE A 994 34.00 -29.76 27.42
C ILE A 994 33.37 -31.12 27.73
N VAL A 995 32.35 -31.53 26.97
CA VAL A 995 31.59 -32.76 27.23
C VAL A 995 32.32 -34.02 26.76
N ASN A 996 32.97 -33.99 25.59
CA ASN A 996 33.57 -35.20 24.98
C ASN A 996 35.09 -35.34 25.24
N GLY A 997 35.70 -34.49 26.07
CA GLY A 997 37.11 -34.57 26.48
C GLY A 997 38.17 -34.48 25.38
N SER A 998 37.75 -34.34 24.12
CA SER A 998 38.59 -34.30 22.94
C SER A 998 38.36 -32.99 22.21
N THR A 999 39.38 -32.14 22.18
CA THR A 999 39.42 -30.97 21.30
C THR A 999 39.27 -31.44 19.86
N ILE A 1000 38.38 -30.80 19.09
CA ILE A 1000 38.36 -30.92 17.63
C ILE A 1000 39.78 -30.60 17.15
N THR A 1001 40.47 -31.59 16.59
CA THR A 1001 41.88 -31.45 16.21
C THR A 1001 42.01 -30.48 15.05
N THR A 1002 42.33 -29.23 15.36
CA THR A 1002 42.99 -28.30 14.43
C THR A 1002 44.38 -28.84 14.10
N SER A 1003 44.45 -29.83 13.21
CA SER A 1003 45.71 -30.32 12.66
C SER A 1003 46.20 -29.34 11.60
N ASN A 1004 46.84 -28.26 12.05
CA ASN A 1004 48.19 -27.92 11.58
C ASN A 1004 48.89 -26.94 12.53
N LYS A 1005 50.22 -27.06 12.57
CA LYS A 1005 51.11 -26.58 13.64
C LYS A 1005 51.27 -25.05 13.66
N LEU A 1006 51.23 -24.48 14.86
CA LEU A 1006 52.15 -23.48 15.44
C LEU A 1006 51.52 -23.03 16.78
N GLY A 1007 52.14 -23.10 17.95
CA GLY A 1007 53.54 -23.36 18.23
C GLY A 1007 54.07 -22.45 19.34
N GLN A 1008 53.43 -22.45 20.53
CA GLN A 1008 54.00 -22.10 21.85
C GLN A 1008 52.90 -22.03 22.93
N LYS A 1009 53.24 -22.44 24.16
CA LYS A 1009 52.38 -22.28 25.35
C LYS A 1009 52.84 -21.05 26.11
N GLU A 1010 51.94 -20.10 26.36
CA GLU A 1010 52.14 -19.08 27.40
C GLU A 1010 50.96 -18.97 28.37
N ASN A 1011 51.31 -18.96 29.66
CA ASN A 1011 50.40 -18.85 30.79
C ASN A 1011 50.10 -17.37 31.07
N THR A 1012 49.12 -16.81 30.37
CA THR A 1012 48.51 -15.52 30.69
C THR A 1012 47.02 -15.68 30.96
N SER A 1013 46.48 -14.81 31.83
CA SER A 1013 45.13 -14.89 32.38
C SER A 1013 44.05 -14.70 31.32
N ILE A 1014 42.87 -15.27 31.58
CA ILE A 1014 41.75 -15.40 30.64
C ILE A 1014 41.28 -14.02 30.10
N ILE A 1015 41.34 -13.00 30.94
CA ILE A 1015 40.93 -11.62 30.62
C ILE A 1015 41.92 -10.93 29.66
N THR A 1016 43.22 -11.18 29.81
CA THR A 1016 44.24 -10.66 28.88
C THR A 1016 44.17 -11.39 27.54
N LYS A 1017 43.82 -12.69 27.57
CA LYS A 1017 43.55 -13.47 26.35
C LYS A 1017 42.32 -12.98 25.60
N SER A 1018 41.22 -12.61 26.26
CA SER A 1018 40.04 -12.07 25.55
C SER A 1018 40.29 -10.69 24.94
N LYS A 1019 40.96 -9.77 25.66
CA LYS A 1019 41.31 -8.45 25.11
C LYS A 1019 42.29 -8.53 23.93
N ASN A 1020 43.33 -9.35 24.02
CA ASN A 1020 44.27 -9.57 22.90
C ASN A 1020 43.63 -10.37 21.75
N PHE A 1021 42.58 -11.14 22.00
CA PHE A 1021 41.82 -11.86 20.98
C PHE A 1021 40.86 -10.95 20.20
N ILE A 1022 40.18 -10.00 20.85
CA ILE A 1022 39.39 -8.96 20.16
C ILE A 1022 40.30 -8.12 19.27
N ARG A 1023 41.46 -7.69 19.80
CA ARG A 1023 42.47 -6.94 19.04
C ARG A 1023 42.97 -7.73 17.81
N LYS A 1024 43.32 -9.01 18.00
CA LYS A 1024 43.70 -9.89 16.87
C LYS A 1024 42.57 -10.20 15.88
N ILE A 1025 41.30 -10.20 16.29
CA ILE A 1025 40.17 -10.28 15.35
C ILE A 1025 40.14 -9.03 14.48
N GLN A 1026 40.26 -7.87 15.10
CA GLN A 1026 40.22 -6.56 14.44
C GLN A 1026 41.41 -6.38 13.48
N ASP A 1027 42.61 -6.84 13.87
CA ASP A 1027 43.79 -6.86 13.00
C ASP A 1027 43.65 -7.92 11.87
N SER A 1028 43.01 -9.08 12.12
CA SER A 1028 42.78 -10.12 11.09
C SER A 1028 41.66 -9.81 10.08
N LEU A 1029 40.88 -8.75 10.34
CA LEU A 1029 39.86 -8.22 9.44
C LEU A 1029 40.36 -7.01 8.63
N ARG A 1030 41.61 -6.60 8.86
CA ARG A 1030 42.29 -5.53 8.14
C ARG A 1030 43.11 -6.15 7.01
N ILE A 1031 42.55 -6.17 5.81
CA ILE A 1031 43.30 -6.44 4.58
C ILE A 1031 43.86 -5.09 4.13
N ASP A 1032 45.02 -4.74 4.68
CA ASP A 1032 45.93 -3.82 3.99
C ASP A 1032 46.75 -4.69 3.00
N ASP A 1033 47.01 -4.15 1.81
CA ASP A 1033 47.90 -4.66 0.74
C ASP A 1033 47.47 -5.93 -0.04
N ILE A 1034 46.84 -5.72 -1.22
CA ILE A 1034 47.11 -6.49 -2.44
C ILE A 1034 47.42 -5.49 -3.55
N ASP A 1035 48.61 -5.61 -4.13
CA ASP A 1035 49.17 -4.69 -5.13
C ASP A 1035 48.37 -4.57 -6.43
N GLU A 1036 48.55 -3.42 -7.09
CA GLU A 1036 47.90 -3.02 -8.34
C GLU A 1036 48.32 -3.87 -9.56
N SER A 1037 47.41 -3.99 -10.53
CA SER A 1037 47.78 -3.97 -11.96
C SER A 1037 46.59 -3.54 -12.82
N GLU A 1038 46.57 -2.23 -13.10
CA GLU A 1038 45.93 -1.48 -14.19
C GLU A 1038 44.94 -2.20 -15.15
N ASN A 1039 43.71 -1.69 -15.23
CA ASN A 1039 43.25 -0.86 -16.38
C ASN A 1039 41.71 -0.69 -16.38
N VAL A 1040 41.19 0.33 -15.68
CA VAL A 1040 39.88 0.96 -15.98
C VAL A 1040 40.00 2.47 -15.77
N LEU A 1041 39.45 3.24 -16.72
CA LEU A 1041 39.53 4.70 -16.84
C LEU A 1041 39.08 5.48 -15.59
N GLU A 1042 39.80 6.57 -15.31
CA GLU A 1042 39.43 7.63 -14.36
C GLU A 1042 38.07 8.26 -14.70
N LEU A 1043 37.23 8.42 -13.68
CA LEU A 1043 36.16 9.42 -13.63
C LEU A 1043 36.08 9.96 -12.19
N ASP A 1044 36.61 11.17 -11.99
CA ASP A 1044 36.50 11.93 -10.74
C ASP A 1044 35.04 12.09 -10.30
N TYR A 1045 34.74 11.79 -9.04
CA TYR A 1045 33.73 12.50 -8.24
C TYR A 1045 34.10 12.39 -6.75
N ASP A 1046 34.05 13.53 -6.04
CA ASP A 1046 34.55 13.68 -4.67
C ASP A 1046 33.89 12.75 -3.63
N ASP A 1047 34.73 12.21 -2.74
CA ASP A 1047 34.32 11.64 -1.46
C ASP A 1047 33.98 12.74 -0.44
N GLN A 1048 32.84 12.60 0.26
CA GLN A 1048 32.82 12.74 1.73
C GLN A 1048 31.54 12.14 2.35
N GLU A 1049 31.67 11.78 3.64
CA GLU A 1049 30.61 11.27 4.55
C GLU A 1049 30.04 9.85 4.32
N TYR A 1050 30.79 8.81 4.75
CA TYR A 1050 30.16 7.69 5.50
C TYR A 1050 31.15 6.85 6.35
N TYR A 1051 31.56 7.35 7.52
CA TYR A 1051 32.31 6.55 8.52
C TYR A 1051 32.02 6.95 9.99
N GLN A 1052 30.76 6.84 10.41
CA GLN A 1052 30.36 6.90 11.83
C GLN A 1052 29.39 5.73 12.15
N SER A 1053 29.95 4.65 12.70
CA SER A 1053 29.18 3.54 13.31
C SER A 1053 30.03 2.75 14.33
N LYS A 1054 30.94 3.44 15.04
CA LYS A 1054 31.86 2.81 16.01
C LYS A 1054 31.36 2.84 17.45
N ASP A 1055 30.46 3.76 17.78
CA ASP A 1055 30.09 4.03 19.17
C ASP A 1055 28.84 3.22 19.60
N ASP A 1056 27.83 3.09 18.73
CA ASP A 1056 26.65 2.19 18.89
C ASP A 1056 27.03 0.73 19.22
N PHE A 1057 28.21 0.30 18.76
CA PHE A 1057 28.74 -1.04 18.97
C PHE A 1057 29.03 -1.36 20.44
N PHE A 1058 29.45 -0.36 21.23
CA PHE A 1058 29.69 -0.57 22.67
C PHE A 1058 28.39 -0.55 23.46
N GLU A 1059 27.49 0.38 23.16
CA GLU A 1059 26.22 0.53 23.88
C GLU A 1059 25.32 -0.69 23.71
N THR A 1060 25.16 -1.19 22.48
CA THR A 1060 24.34 -2.39 22.22
C THR A 1060 24.84 -3.63 22.96
N ILE A 1061 26.16 -3.81 23.11
CA ILE A 1061 26.74 -4.91 23.90
C ILE A 1061 26.53 -4.70 25.41
N VAL A 1062 26.66 -3.46 25.89
CA VAL A 1062 26.41 -3.10 27.29
C VAL A 1062 24.95 -3.35 27.66
N ILE A 1063 24.00 -2.86 26.85
CA ILE A 1063 22.56 -3.06 27.04
C ILE A 1063 22.23 -4.57 27.11
N LEU A 1064 22.76 -5.38 26.19
CA LEU A 1064 22.46 -6.81 26.15
C LEU A 1064 23.03 -7.59 27.37
N LEU A 1065 24.17 -7.16 27.90
CA LEU A 1065 24.71 -7.66 29.18
C LEU A 1065 23.87 -7.19 30.38
N LEU A 1066 23.35 -5.96 30.35
CA LEU A 1066 22.51 -5.38 31.40
C LEU A 1066 21.14 -6.08 31.45
N CYS A 1067 20.52 -6.36 30.30
CA CYS A 1067 19.30 -7.18 30.21
C CYS A 1067 19.51 -8.61 30.74
N LEU A 1068 20.64 -9.26 30.43
CA LEU A 1068 20.98 -10.58 30.97
C LEU A 1068 21.18 -10.54 32.50
N PHE A 1069 21.75 -9.46 33.03
CA PHE A 1069 21.93 -9.26 34.46
C PHE A 1069 20.60 -9.00 35.19
N ILE A 1070 19.71 -8.18 34.61
CA ILE A 1070 18.35 -7.95 35.11
C ILE A 1070 17.56 -9.27 35.11
N ALA A 1071 17.59 -10.04 34.02
CA ALA A 1071 16.92 -11.34 33.96
C ALA A 1071 17.44 -12.32 35.03
N PHE A 1072 18.76 -12.34 35.28
CA PHE A 1072 19.34 -13.11 36.38
C PHE A 1072 18.85 -12.63 37.77
N MET A 1073 18.79 -11.31 38.00
CA MET A 1073 18.27 -10.74 39.24
C MET A 1073 16.78 -11.05 39.46
N VAL A 1074 15.95 -11.00 38.42
CA VAL A 1074 14.52 -11.38 38.51
C VAL A 1074 14.36 -12.86 38.87
N ILE A 1075 15.14 -13.76 38.25
CA ILE A 1075 15.14 -15.19 38.59
C ILE A 1075 15.62 -15.43 40.03
N TYR A 1076 16.64 -14.68 40.48
CA TYR A 1076 17.13 -14.72 41.86
C TYR A 1076 16.06 -14.23 42.86
N MET A 1077 15.36 -13.14 42.56
CA MET A 1077 14.28 -12.63 43.40
C MET A 1077 13.12 -13.62 43.49
N ILE A 1078 12.66 -14.20 42.36
CA ILE A 1078 11.57 -15.19 42.35
C ILE A 1078 11.95 -16.43 43.19
N THR A 1079 13.18 -16.93 43.07
CA THR A 1079 13.66 -18.07 43.85
C THR A 1079 13.85 -17.73 45.34
N PHE A 1080 14.25 -16.50 45.68
CA PHE A 1080 14.34 -16.02 47.06
C PHE A 1080 12.95 -15.84 47.72
N TYR A 1081 11.99 -15.24 47.02
CA TYR A 1081 10.62 -15.06 47.51
C TYR A 1081 9.91 -16.39 47.73
N THR A 1082 10.00 -17.33 46.79
CA THR A 1082 9.40 -18.68 46.95
C THR A 1082 10.02 -19.46 48.11
N ALA A 1083 11.32 -19.31 48.38
CA ALA A 1083 11.99 -19.88 49.56
C ALA A 1083 11.56 -19.25 50.90
N ASN A 1084 11.14 -17.98 50.91
CA ASN A 1084 10.62 -17.32 52.11
C ASN A 1084 9.13 -17.61 52.35
N ILE A 1085 8.31 -17.63 51.29
CA ILE A 1085 6.90 -18.01 51.37
C ILE A 1085 6.75 -19.43 51.93
N THR A 1086 7.55 -20.39 51.44
CA THR A 1086 7.55 -21.77 51.98
C THR A 1086 7.93 -21.84 53.46
N LYS A 1087 8.89 -21.02 53.95
CA LYS A 1087 9.20 -20.89 55.39
C LYS A 1087 8.03 -20.31 56.21
N ILE A 1088 7.29 -19.35 55.66
CA ILE A 1088 6.12 -18.75 56.31
C ILE A 1088 4.98 -19.78 56.43
N TYR A 1089 4.68 -20.51 55.34
CA TYR A 1089 3.72 -21.62 55.36
C TYR A 1089 4.10 -22.71 56.38
N TYR A 1090 5.38 -23.09 56.46
CA TYR A 1090 5.84 -24.05 57.48
C TYR A 1090 5.67 -23.52 58.92
N ARG A 1091 5.83 -22.22 59.16
CA ARG A 1091 5.55 -21.60 60.49
C ARG A 1091 4.05 -21.59 60.80
N GLN A 1092 3.19 -21.22 59.86
CA GLN A 1092 1.73 -21.25 60.05
C GLN A 1092 1.20 -22.67 60.26
N ALA A 1093 1.69 -23.66 59.49
CA ALA A 1093 1.33 -25.06 59.70
C ALA A 1093 1.71 -25.56 61.10
N ARG A 1094 2.86 -25.13 61.63
CA ARG A 1094 3.32 -25.47 62.99
C ARG A 1094 2.47 -24.80 64.08
N LEU A 1095 2.01 -23.56 63.85
CA LEU A 1095 1.06 -22.85 64.72
C LEU A 1095 -0.32 -23.53 64.74
N HIS A 1096 -0.88 -23.90 63.58
CA HIS A 1096 -2.15 -24.64 63.51
C HIS A 1096 -2.06 -26.03 64.15
N ALA A 1097 -0.91 -26.73 64.03
CA ALA A 1097 -0.66 -27.98 64.73
C ALA A 1097 -0.57 -27.81 66.26
N GLY A 1098 -0.05 -26.67 66.74
CA GLY A 1098 -0.06 -26.30 68.15
C GLY A 1098 -1.47 -25.99 68.68
N LEU A 1099 -2.24 -25.19 67.94
CA LEU A 1099 -3.63 -24.85 68.28
C LEU A 1099 -4.52 -26.09 68.37
N ARG A 1100 -4.39 -27.05 67.43
CA ARG A 1100 -5.12 -28.34 67.48
C ARG A 1100 -4.78 -29.21 68.70
N ARG A 1101 -3.59 -29.05 69.31
CA ARG A 1101 -3.27 -29.74 70.57
C ARG A 1101 -3.95 -29.09 71.77
N ASN A 1102 -4.03 -27.76 71.80
CA ASN A 1102 -4.70 -27.03 72.89
C ASN A 1102 -6.24 -27.21 72.87
N THR A 1103 -6.86 -27.26 71.68
CA THR A 1103 -8.32 -27.52 71.59
C THR A 1103 -8.69 -28.92 72.08
N ASN A 1104 -7.85 -29.93 71.81
CA ASN A 1104 -8.11 -31.30 72.26
C ASN A 1104 -7.91 -31.50 73.78
N THR A 1105 -7.15 -30.63 74.45
CA THR A 1105 -7.01 -30.67 75.92
C THR A 1105 -8.16 -30.00 76.67
N GLN A 1106 -8.92 -29.10 76.04
CA GLN A 1106 -10.10 -28.49 76.68
C GLN A 1106 -11.36 -29.38 76.62
N TYR A 1107 -11.45 -30.31 75.65
CA TYR A 1107 -12.57 -31.26 75.57
C TYR A 1107 -12.44 -32.47 76.53
N LEU A 1108 -11.24 -32.73 77.07
CA LEU A 1108 -10.97 -33.86 77.97
C LEU A 1108 -11.14 -33.53 79.47
N HIS A 1109 -11.72 -32.37 79.79
CA HIS A 1109 -11.94 -31.93 81.18
C HIS A 1109 -13.40 -31.58 81.51
N ASN A 1110 -14.35 -31.89 80.61
CA ASN A 1110 -15.78 -31.61 80.75
C ASN A 1110 -16.68 -32.82 80.37
N GLU A 1111 -16.14 -34.05 80.43
CA GLU A 1111 -16.87 -35.32 80.52
C GLU A 1111 -16.37 -36.11 81.74
#